data_AF-A0A6C0FRK1-F1
#
_entry.id   AF-A0A6C0FRK1-F1
#
_cell.length_a   1.000
_cell.length_b   1.000
_cell.length_c   1.000
_cell.angle_alpha   90.00
_cell.angle_beta   90.00
_cell.angle_gamma   90.00
#
_symmetry.space_group_name_H-M   'P 1'
#
loop_
_entity.id
_entity.type
_entity.pdbx_description
1 polymer ?
#
loop_
_entity_poly.entity_id
_entity_poly.type
_entity_poly.pdbx_seq_one_letter_code
_entity_poly.pdbx_strand_id
1 'polypeptide(L)'
;MDIRNGGLEVVDAVVVGSGFGAAVAAQRLAEAGKQVVVMERGRRYGPGDFARTPAQMGRAFWDPSEKLYGLFDAWSFRGLEGLVSSGLGGGSLIYANVLLRKDEHWFVHDSPLPGGGYEHWPISRADLDPHYDVVEKMLGATPYPYDDTPKTQAVEQAAAALGMPTIRPPLAVTFARPDEDAAPGLDLPAATYGTVHPGSHRRTCTLCGECDIGCNVGAKNTLDHTYLSSAAHHGADVRTLHEVRAVRPLDGGGYLVRYVVHPEGARGDTDTRTRALPERSIVARRVILGAGTFGTTFLLLRSRASLPGLGPALGTRFSGNGDLLTLLLDCTRDGEALPVDGGNGPVITTAIRRPDALDGDGWTGRGYYVEDAGFPGFLGWLVETAQLRSTARRAAAFAWQVVRNRVLAQGRSNVSADLSALLGDGRLSAGSLPLLGMGRDVPDGRMSLHDGRLAVSWTTSTSRAYFDDVRSTMERVGEQLGARFQDNPLWWAKRVITVHPLGGVPIGRHVGEGVCDEYGEVRGHPGLHVVDGAAMPGPVGANPSLTIAAMADRAATRMLEQDWSRPRRTHIAAPARALAARAPGATSVAFTERMVGPFTLDQTDPRHGAEIARSLGDHLQFVLTITAPDIAAFVADPLHRADATGFVESNVLGGRLDVERGWFNLFVHPGGTPGRRMLYRLWLRDAAGSPLTLVGAKEVEDDRGLDVWADTTTLFVRVLSGHVAPPEATSHAQALAVLDRMRDDDVPDGTIGAGVLVIKPFDLAKQLTTFRTDGDAGAAALAQFGRLFLGELWDVYVADKLSGRRAAPARAAARAGR
;
A
#
# COMPACT_ATOMS: atom_id res chain seq x y z
N MET A 1 -18.60 -8.19 28.78
CA MET A 1 -17.57 -8.96 29.50
C MET A 1 -16.65 -7.99 30.20
N ASP A 2 -16.43 -8.21 31.50
CA ASP A 2 -15.83 -7.29 32.46
C ASP A 2 -14.29 -7.23 32.29
N ILE A 3 -13.75 -6.06 31.95
CA ILE A 3 -12.31 -5.83 31.75
C ILE A 3 -11.68 -5.49 33.10
N ARG A 4 -11.45 -6.51 33.92
CA ARG A 4 -10.63 -6.42 35.14
C ARG A 4 -9.69 -7.62 35.22
N ASN A 5 -8.76 -7.70 34.27
CA ASN A 5 -7.46 -8.38 34.38
C ASN A 5 -6.67 -8.09 33.10
N GLY A 6 -5.47 -7.53 33.23
CA GLY A 6 -4.61 -7.05 32.12
C GLY A 6 -4.00 -8.14 31.23
N GLY A 7 -4.79 -9.11 30.77
CA GLY A 7 -4.40 -10.09 29.77
C GLY A 7 -4.56 -9.56 28.34
N LEU A 8 -3.65 -9.95 27.44
CA LEU A 8 -3.82 -9.76 26.00
C LEU A 8 -5.04 -10.56 25.52
N GLU A 9 -5.91 -9.91 24.75
CA GLU A 9 -7.04 -10.57 24.09
C GLU A 9 -6.52 -11.59 23.06
N VAL A 10 -7.09 -12.79 23.04
CA VAL A 10 -6.72 -13.90 22.14
C VAL A 10 -7.97 -14.40 21.42
N VAL A 11 -7.91 -14.50 20.10
CA VAL A 11 -9.02 -14.96 19.24
C VAL A 11 -8.55 -15.95 18.17
N ASP A 12 -9.50 -16.62 17.51
CA ASP A 12 -9.17 -17.53 16.41
C ASP A 12 -8.70 -16.76 15.17
N ALA A 13 -9.41 -15.69 14.80
CA ALA A 13 -9.11 -14.92 13.61
C ALA A 13 -9.29 -13.41 13.84
N VAL A 14 -8.30 -12.65 13.38
CA VAL A 14 -8.46 -11.21 13.15
C VAL A 14 -8.59 -10.98 11.65
N VAL A 15 -9.69 -10.35 11.23
CA VAL A 15 -9.94 -9.92 9.86
C VAL A 15 -9.71 -8.41 9.79
N VAL A 16 -8.76 -7.99 8.94
CA VAL A 16 -8.36 -6.59 8.79
C VAL A 16 -9.09 -5.99 7.60
N GLY A 17 -9.86 -4.93 7.82
CA GLY A 17 -10.76 -4.34 6.83
C GLY A 17 -12.14 -5.02 6.82
N SER A 18 -13.07 -4.43 6.07
CA SER A 18 -14.45 -4.90 5.96
C SER A 18 -15.03 -4.86 4.53
N GLY A 19 -14.16 -4.79 3.52
CA GLY A 19 -14.54 -4.90 2.10
C GLY A 19 -14.88 -6.33 1.67
N PHE A 20 -15.08 -6.57 0.36
CA PHE A 20 -15.57 -7.86 -0.19
C PHE A 20 -14.84 -9.08 0.37
N GLY A 21 -13.51 -9.10 0.26
CA GLY A 21 -12.72 -10.22 0.74
C GLY A 21 -12.84 -10.46 2.25
N ALA A 22 -12.71 -9.39 3.03
CA ALA A 22 -12.80 -9.46 4.48
C ALA A 22 -14.19 -9.88 4.97
N ALA A 23 -15.26 -9.30 4.40
CA ALA A 23 -16.63 -9.57 4.82
C ALA A 23 -17.03 -11.03 4.55
N VAL A 24 -16.67 -11.57 3.39
CA VAL A 24 -16.88 -12.97 3.03
C VAL A 24 -16.13 -13.89 4.00
N ALA A 25 -14.83 -13.66 4.18
CA ALA A 25 -14.02 -14.47 5.10
C ALA A 25 -14.54 -14.41 6.54
N ALA A 26 -14.91 -13.22 7.03
CA ALA A 26 -15.46 -13.04 8.38
C ALA A 26 -16.75 -13.82 8.58
N GLN A 27 -17.69 -13.75 7.63
CA GLN A 27 -18.96 -14.46 7.68
C GLN A 27 -18.75 -15.97 7.69
N ARG A 28 -17.94 -16.52 6.77
CA ARG A 28 -17.70 -17.96 6.66
C ARG A 28 -17.03 -18.53 7.90
N LEU A 29 -16.05 -17.80 8.46
CA LEU A 29 -15.37 -18.21 9.69
C LEU A 29 -16.29 -18.12 10.92
N ALA A 30 -17.11 -17.07 11.04
CA ALA A 30 -18.06 -16.92 12.13
C ALA A 30 -19.18 -17.97 12.07
N GLU A 31 -19.74 -18.22 10.89
CA GLU A 31 -20.73 -19.28 10.65
C GLU A 31 -20.20 -20.67 11.04
N ALA A 32 -18.91 -20.92 10.82
CA ALA A 32 -18.21 -22.12 11.28
C ALA A 32 -17.85 -22.12 12.78
N GLY A 33 -18.35 -21.15 13.55
CA GLY A 33 -18.19 -21.05 15.01
C GLY A 33 -16.83 -20.57 15.48
N LYS A 34 -16.02 -19.92 14.62
CA LYS A 34 -14.73 -19.34 15.03
C LYS A 34 -14.92 -18.01 15.75
N GLN A 35 -14.04 -17.71 16.71
CA GLN A 35 -13.96 -16.39 17.33
C GLN A 35 -13.30 -15.39 16.37
N VAL A 36 -14.12 -14.59 15.70
CA VAL A 36 -13.69 -13.63 14.68
C VAL A 36 -13.79 -12.21 15.21
N VAL A 37 -12.72 -11.43 15.05
CA VAL A 37 -12.73 -9.97 15.25
C VAL A 37 -12.47 -9.28 13.92
N VAL A 38 -13.43 -8.49 13.46
CA VAL A 38 -13.31 -7.64 12.26
C VAL A 38 -12.86 -6.25 12.70
N MET A 39 -11.76 -5.74 12.12
CA MET A 39 -11.23 -4.40 12.42
C MET A 39 -11.35 -3.50 11.19
N GLU A 40 -12.27 -2.54 11.27
CA GLU A 40 -12.49 -1.53 10.24
C GLU A 40 -11.98 -0.16 10.72
N ARG A 41 -11.17 0.52 9.92
CA ARG A 41 -10.64 1.85 10.26
C ARG A 41 -11.73 2.93 10.21
N GLY A 42 -12.68 2.80 9.30
CA GLY A 42 -13.79 3.74 9.12
C GLY A 42 -14.95 3.53 10.09
N ARG A 43 -15.95 4.41 9.96
CA ARG A 43 -17.20 4.36 10.73
C ARG A 43 -18.28 3.51 10.05
N ARG A 44 -19.37 3.27 10.77
CA ARG A 44 -20.59 2.63 10.24
C ARG A 44 -21.47 3.69 9.54
N TYR A 45 -22.09 3.32 8.41
CA TYR A 45 -22.98 4.19 7.64
C TYR A 45 -24.31 3.47 7.40
N GLY A 46 -25.39 3.90 8.05
CA GLY A 46 -26.73 3.40 7.81
C GLY A 46 -27.47 4.20 6.74
N PRO A 47 -28.66 3.73 6.29
CA PRO A 47 -29.57 4.52 5.47
C PRO A 47 -29.83 5.91 6.10
N GLY A 48 -29.52 6.99 5.38
CA GLY A 48 -29.65 8.38 5.85
C GLY A 48 -28.33 9.04 6.24
N ASP A 49 -27.26 8.27 6.51
CA ASP A 49 -25.97 8.81 6.96
C ASP A 49 -25.07 9.31 5.82
N PHE A 50 -25.40 8.98 4.56
CA PHE A 50 -24.57 9.34 3.41
C PHE A 50 -24.77 10.79 3.01
N ALA A 51 -23.66 11.49 2.77
CA ALA A 51 -23.64 12.91 2.48
C ALA A 51 -24.45 13.27 1.21
N ARG A 52 -25.26 14.33 1.29
CA ARG A 52 -26.03 14.89 0.15
C ARG A 52 -25.86 16.38 -0.05
N THR A 53 -25.32 17.09 0.94
CA THR A 53 -25.02 18.52 0.83
C THR A 53 -23.51 18.76 0.69
N PRO A 54 -23.08 19.88 0.07
CA PRO A 54 -21.65 20.23 -0.01
C PRO A 54 -20.95 20.27 1.36
N ALA A 55 -21.64 20.76 2.40
CA ALA A 55 -21.12 20.79 3.76
C ALA A 55 -20.92 19.40 4.36
N GLN A 56 -21.81 18.45 4.07
CA GLN A 56 -21.62 17.06 4.46
C GLN A 56 -20.50 16.40 3.65
N MET A 57 -20.42 16.67 2.35
CA MET A 57 -19.40 16.12 1.46
C MET A 57 -17.99 16.58 1.86
N GLY A 58 -17.81 17.83 2.28
CA GLY A 58 -16.53 18.33 2.79
C GLY A 58 -16.03 17.59 4.05
N ARG A 59 -16.91 16.91 4.79
CA ARG A 59 -16.57 16.07 5.95
C ARG A 59 -16.57 14.57 5.62
N ALA A 60 -16.87 14.21 4.38
CA ALA A 60 -17.00 12.82 3.94
C ALA A 60 -15.65 12.20 3.53
N PHE A 61 -14.52 12.90 3.70
CA PHE A 61 -13.19 12.36 3.43
C PHE A 61 -12.53 11.76 4.67
N TRP A 62 -11.64 10.81 4.45
CA TRP A 62 -10.82 10.17 5.47
C TRP A 62 -9.45 10.86 5.57
N ASP A 63 -9.24 11.59 6.65
CA ASP A 63 -7.94 12.13 7.04
C ASP A 63 -7.93 12.37 8.56
N PRO A 64 -7.55 11.35 9.36
CA PRO A 64 -7.49 11.50 10.81
C PRO A 64 -6.59 12.64 11.28
N SER A 65 -5.55 13.03 10.51
CA SER A 65 -4.66 14.13 10.90
C SER A 65 -5.34 15.49 10.86
N GLU A 66 -6.38 15.63 10.05
CA GLU A 66 -7.26 16.79 9.94
C GLU A 66 -8.61 16.56 10.66
N LYS A 67 -8.71 15.53 11.51
CA LYS A 67 -9.93 15.15 12.25
C LYS A 67 -11.09 14.75 11.34
N LEU A 68 -10.81 14.27 10.13
CA LEU A 68 -11.79 13.79 9.18
C LEU A 68 -11.87 12.25 9.22
N TYR A 69 -13.06 11.72 9.50
CA TYR A 69 -13.32 10.27 9.61
C TYR A 69 -14.41 9.82 8.62
N GLY A 70 -14.44 10.47 7.47
CA GLY A 70 -15.41 10.25 6.42
C GLY A 70 -15.17 8.99 5.58
N LEU A 71 -16.06 8.78 4.60
CA LEU A 71 -16.19 7.57 3.81
C LEU A 71 -15.15 7.44 2.70
N PHE A 72 -14.76 8.55 2.08
CA PHE A 72 -13.91 8.57 0.88
C PHE A 72 -12.44 8.73 1.27
N ASP A 73 -11.58 7.88 0.73
CA ASP A 73 -10.13 7.98 0.89
C ASP A 73 -9.48 8.09 -0.48
N ALA A 74 -8.90 9.26 -0.76
CA ALA A 74 -8.32 9.60 -2.05
C ALA A 74 -6.79 9.49 -1.99
N TRP A 75 -6.22 8.73 -2.93
CA TRP A 75 -4.80 8.45 -3.03
C TRP A 75 -4.24 9.07 -4.30
N SER A 76 -3.13 9.80 -4.18
CA SER A 76 -2.45 10.39 -5.33
C SER A 76 -1.05 9.79 -5.51
N PHE A 77 -0.79 9.28 -6.71
CA PHE A 77 0.47 8.64 -7.06
C PHE A 77 1.07 9.23 -8.34
N ARG A 78 2.28 8.76 -8.70
CA ARG A 78 2.91 9.14 -9.96
C ARG A 78 2.18 8.45 -11.11
N GLY A 79 1.30 9.19 -11.78
CA GLY A 79 0.60 8.75 -13.01
C GLY A 79 -0.81 8.21 -12.82
N LEU A 80 -1.30 8.14 -11.57
CA LEU A 80 -2.59 7.56 -11.22
C LEU A 80 -3.15 8.22 -9.95
N GLU A 81 -4.47 8.41 -9.91
CA GLU A 81 -5.22 8.67 -8.69
C GLU A 81 -6.07 7.43 -8.33
N GLY A 82 -6.26 7.16 -7.05
CA GLY A 82 -7.10 6.06 -6.56
C GLY A 82 -8.17 6.59 -5.62
N LEU A 83 -9.41 6.11 -5.77
CA LEU A 83 -10.50 6.41 -4.85
C LEU A 83 -11.00 5.13 -4.19
N VAL A 84 -10.86 5.05 -2.87
CA VAL A 84 -11.32 3.90 -2.07
C VAL A 84 -12.17 4.36 -0.90
N SER A 85 -12.67 3.42 -0.10
CA SER A 85 -13.55 3.71 1.03
C SER A 85 -12.94 3.36 2.39
N SER A 86 -13.26 4.18 3.39
CA SER A 86 -13.03 3.98 4.82
C SER A 86 -14.37 3.93 5.55
N GLY A 87 -14.99 2.75 5.61
CA GLY A 87 -16.28 2.55 6.25
C GLY A 87 -16.62 1.06 6.39
N LEU A 88 -17.51 0.73 7.32
CA LEU A 88 -17.94 -0.65 7.54
C LEU A 88 -18.70 -1.17 6.31
N GLY A 89 -18.06 -2.05 5.54
CA GLY A 89 -18.51 -2.51 4.22
C GLY A 89 -17.56 -2.13 3.07
N GLY A 90 -16.55 -1.30 3.35
CA GLY A 90 -15.50 -0.88 2.41
C GLY A 90 -16.07 -0.36 1.08
N GLY A 91 -15.45 -0.76 -0.03
CA GLY A 91 -15.83 -0.31 -1.38
C GLY A 91 -17.29 -0.60 -1.76
N SER A 92 -17.97 -1.57 -1.13
CA SER A 92 -19.39 -1.82 -1.41
C SER A 92 -20.29 -0.61 -1.10
N LEU A 93 -19.86 0.27 -0.20
CA LEU A 93 -20.58 1.50 0.12
C LEU A 93 -20.59 2.49 -1.06
N ILE A 94 -19.55 2.49 -1.90
CA ILE A 94 -19.32 3.50 -2.96
C ILE A 94 -19.15 2.93 -4.37
N TYR A 95 -19.36 1.62 -4.58
CA TYR A 95 -19.34 1.01 -5.91
C TYR A 95 -20.70 1.10 -6.63
N ALA A 96 -20.71 0.79 -7.93
CA ALA A 96 -21.89 0.83 -8.78
C ALA A 96 -22.74 -0.46 -8.80
N ASN A 97 -22.41 -1.44 -7.95
CA ASN A 97 -23.16 -2.71 -7.75
C ASN A 97 -23.04 -3.79 -8.82
N VAL A 98 -22.20 -3.60 -9.83
CA VAL A 98 -22.05 -4.59 -10.91
C VAL A 98 -21.37 -5.87 -10.40
N LEU A 99 -21.94 -7.02 -10.76
CA LEU A 99 -21.49 -8.36 -10.40
C LEU A 99 -21.24 -9.20 -11.67
N LEU A 100 -20.35 -8.72 -12.54
CA LEU A 100 -19.89 -9.49 -13.70
C LEU A 100 -18.87 -10.55 -13.27
N ARG A 101 -19.07 -11.79 -13.69
CA ARG A 101 -18.07 -12.86 -13.55
C ARG A 101 -16.88 -12.57 -14.46
N LYS A 102 -15.67 -12.92 -14.03
CA LYS A 102 -14.48 -12.84 -14.88
C LYS A 102 -14.66 -13.81 -16.06
N ASP A 103 -14.37 -13.32 -17.26
CA ASP A 103 -14.44 -14.13 -18.47
C ASP A 103 -13.46 -15.32 -18.40
N GLU A 104 -13.89 -16.48 -18.89
CA GLU A 104 -13.11 -17.72 -18.83
C GLU A 104 -11.79 -17.60 -19.59
N HIS A 105 -11.80 -16.98 -20.77
CA HIS A 105 -10.59 -16.79 -21.57
C HIS A 105 -9.61 -15.79 -20.93
N TRP A 106 -10.06 -15.03 -19.92
CA TRP A 106 -9.26 -14.00 -19.28
C TRP A 106 -8.48 -14.49 -18.05
N PHE A 107 -8.64 -15.75 -17.67
CA PHE A 107 -7.74 -16.47 -16.75
C PHE A 107 -6.49 -16.95 -17.52
N VAL A 108 -5.63 -16.00 -17.88
CA VAL A 108 -4.44 -16.31 -18.69
C VAL A 108 -3.39 -17.06 -17.89
N HIS A 109 -2.69 -17.98 -18.54
CA HIS A 109 -1.55 -18.69 -17.95
C HIS A 109 -0.21 -18.15 -18.46
N ASP A 110 -0.09 -17.77 -19.74
CA ASP A 110 1.17 -17.26 -20.30
C ASP A 110 0.95 -15.99 -21.14
N SER A 111 0.61 -14.88 -20.48
CA SER A 111 0.47 -13.56 -21.14
C SER A 111 1.74 -12.72 -20.90
N PRO A 112 2.57 -12.41 -21.92
CA PRO A 112 3.86 -11.76 -21.72
C PRO A 112 3.75 -10.39 -21.03
N LEU A 113 4.69 -10.09 -20.14
CA LEU A 113 4.86 -8.76 -19.54
C LEU A 113 6.04 -7.99 -20.12
N PRO A 114 5.94 -6.65 -20.20
CA PRO A 114 7.07 -5.78 -20.47
C PRO A 114 8.19 -6.00 -19.45
N GLY A 115 9.44 -6.14 -19.92
CA GLY A 115 10.60 -6.41 -19.05
C GLY A 115 10.83 -7.88 -18.68
N GLY A 116 10.01 -8.81 -19.21
CA GLY A 116 10.16 -10.25 -19.04
C GLY A 116 9.17 -10.86 -18.03
N GLY A 117 8.92 -12.17 -18.16
CA GLY A 117 7.91 -12.90 -17.37
C GLY A 117 6.51 -12.85 -17.97
N TYR A 118 5.55 -13.43 -17.25
CA TYR A 118 4.16 -13.61 -17.72
C TYR A 118 3.13 -13.27 -16.64
N GLU A 119 2.01 -12.68 -17.02
CA GLU A 119 0.74 -12.68 -16.27
C GLU A 119 0.18 -14.10 -16.28
N HIS A 120 -0.01 -14.66 -15.09
CA HIS A 120 -0.47 -16.02 -14.86
C HIS A 120 -1.51 -16.03 -13.73
N TRP A 121 -2.71 -16.49 -14.03
CA TRP A 121 -3.76 -16.80 -13.07
C TRP A 121 -3.61 -18.28 -12.68
N PRO A 122 -3.24 -18.61 -11.42
CA PRO A 122 -3.10 -19.99 -10.98
C PRO A 122 -4.44 -20.67 -10.65
N ILE A 123 -5.54 -20.08 -11.12
CA ILE A 123 -6.92 -20.54 -10.95
C ILE A 123 -7.65 -20.33 -12.26
N SER A 124 -8.70 -21.11 -12.48
CA SER A 124 -9.55 -21.06 -13.65
C SER A 124 -10.95 -20.54 -13.32
N ARG A 125 -11.78 -20.38 -14.35
CA ARG A 125 -13.20 -20.08 -14.16
C ARG A 125 -13.94 -21.19 -13.41
N ALA A 126 -13.64 -22.45 -13.74
CA ALA A 126 -14.23 -23.62 -13.10
C ALA A 126 -13.94 -23.67 -11.58
N ASP A 127 -12.77 -23.21 -11.15
CA ASP A 127 -12.43 -23.12 -9.73
C ASP A 127 -13.28 -22.08 -8.98
N LEU A 128 -13.82 -21.07 -9.68
CA LEU A 128 -14.56 -19.96 -9.07
C LEU A 128 -16.07 -20.04 -9.26
N ASP A 129 -16.60 -20.75 -10.26
CA ASP A 129 -18.05 -20.81 -10.51
C ASP A 129 -18.90 -21.21 -9.29
N PRO A 130 -18.55 -22.24 -8.50
CA PRO A 130 -19.31 -22.57 -7.30
C PRO A 130 -19.33 -21.43 -6.27
N HIS A 131 -18.25 -20.65 -6.21
CA HIS A 131 -18.10 -19.53 -5.28
C HIS A 131 -18.78 -18.27 -5.82
N TYR A 132 -18.81 -18.08 -7.14
CA TYR A 132 -19.63 -17.05 -7.78
C TYR A 132 -21.11 -17.26 -7.45
N ASP A 133 -21.61 -18.48 -7.56
CA ASP A 133 -23.00 -18.82 -7.25
C ASP A 133 -23.38 -18.47 -5.80
N VAL A 134 -22.49 -18.79 -4.84
CA VAL A 134 -22.68 -18.46 -3.41
C VAL A 134 -22.73 -16.94 -3.20
N VAL A 135 -21.79 -16.21 -3.81
CA VAL A 135 -21.70 -14.75 -3.63
C VAL A 135 -22.87 -14.03 -4.28
N GLU A 136 -23.24 -14.38 -5.51
CA GLU A 136 -24.38 -13.80 -6.22
C GLU A 136 -25.67 -14.01 -5.44
N LYS A 137 -25.89 -15.20 -4.88
CA LYS A 137 -27.04 -15.49 -4.03
C LYS A 137 -27.07 -14.62 -2.78
N MET A 138 -25.94 -14.47 -2.07
CA MET A 138 -25.86 -13.66 -0.86
C MET A 138 -26.04 -12.15 -1.12
N LEU A 139 -25.55 -11.67 -2.27
CA LEU A 139 -25.70 -10.26 -2.68
C LEU A 139 -27.02 -9.97 -3.40
N GLY A 140 -27.83 -11.00 -3.69
CA GLY A 140 -29.09 -10.86 -4.44
C GLY A 140 -28.86 -10.30 -5.84
N ALA A 141 -27.89 -10.87 -6.57
CA ALA A 141 -27.54 -10.45 -7.92
C ALA A 141 -28.74 -10.55 -8.85
N THR A 142 -29.15 -9.44 -9.46
CA THR A 142 -30.28 -9.42 -10.39
C THR A 142 -30.04 -8.43 -11.53
N PRO A 143 -30.36 -8.78 -12.80
CA PRO A 143 -30.30 -7.82 -13.89
C PRO A 143 -31.22 -6.63 -13.67
N TYR A 144 -30.89 -5.49 -14.30
CA TYR A 144 -31.72 -4.31 -14.24
C TYR A 144 -33.07 -4.53 -14.96
N PRO A 145 -34.23 -4.39 -14.28
CA PRO A 145 -35.51 -4.88 -14.81
C PRO A 145 -36.32 -3.85 -15.59
N TYR A 146 -35.91 -2.58 -15.67
CA TYR A 146 -36.69 -1.51 -16.29
C TYR A 146 -36.21 -1.22 -17.72
N ASP A 147 -37.09 -1.40 -18.70
CA ASP A 147 -36.79 -1.18 -20.12
C ASP A 147 -36.98 0.27 -20.58
N ASP A 148 -37.68 1.08 -19.79
CA ASP A 148 -38.07 2.46 -20.10
C ASP A 148 -37.07 3.51 -19.59
N THR A 149 -35.90 3.06 -19.11
CA THR A 149 -34.87 3.96 -18.58
C THR A 149 -34.11 4.63 -19.73
N PRO A 150 -34.11 5.98 -19.82
CA PRO A 150 -33.64 6.67 -21.03
C PRO A 150 -32.19 6.38 -21.41
N LYS A 151 -31.25 6.35 -20.44
CA LYS A 151 -29.84 6.03 -20.72
C LYS A 151 -29.63 4.60 -21.19
N THR A 152 -30.37 3.64 -20.61
CA THR A 152 -30.34 2.23 -20.97
C THR A 152 -30.75 2.08 -22.44
N GLN A 153 -31.88 2.66 -22.81
CA GLN A 153 -32.37 2.66 -24.19
C GLN A 153 -31.38 3.32 -25.15
N ALA A 154 -30.80 4.47 -24.77
CA ALA A 154 -29.85 5.18 -25.59
C ALA A 154 -28.60 4.33 -25.89
N VAL A 155 -27.99 3.75 -24.86
CA VAL A 155 -26.77 2.94 -25.02
C VAL A 155 -27.05 1.62 -25.74
N GLU A 156 -28.15 0.92 -25.42
CA GLU A 156 -28.53 -0.32 -26.10
C GLU A 156 -28.80 -0.09 -27.59
N GLN A 157 -29.47 1.01 -27.95
CA GLN A 157 -29.73 1.35 -29.36
C GLN A 157 -28.46 1.78 -30.10
N ALA A 158 -27.58 2.57 -29.46
CA ALA A 158 -26.30 2.96 -30.04
C ALA A 158 -25.40 1.73 -30.28
N ALA A 159 -25.33 0.82 -29.31
CA ALA A 159 -24.58 -0.43 -29.43
C ALA A 159 -25.16 -1.32 -30.54
N ALA A 160 -26.49 -1.46 -30.62
CA ALA A 160 -27.14 -2.21 -31.68
C ALA A 160 -26.84 -1.63 -33.08
N ALA A 161 -26.85 -0.31 -33.24
CA ALA A 161 -26.50 0.37 -34.49
C ALA A 161 -25.04 0.14 -34.90
N LEU A 162 -24.14 -0.05 -33.92
CA LEU A 162 -22.73 -0.36 -34.13
C LEU A 162 -22.44 -1.86 -34.25
N GLY A 163 -23.46 -2.73 -34.12
CA GLY A 163 -23.28 -4.18 -34.09
C GLY A 163 -22.49 -4.67 -32.87
N MET A 164 -22.54 -3.93 -31.76
CA MET A 164 -21.83 -4.27 -30.52
C MET A 164 -22.77 -5.03 -29.56
N PRO A 165 -22.33 -6.16 -28.99
CA PRO A 165 -23.14 -6.92 -28.05
C PRO A 165 -23.27 -6.20 -26.71
N THR A 166 -24.50 -6.16 -26.18
CA THR A 166 -24.81 -5.61 -24.85
C THR A 166 -25.25 -6.70 -23.89
N ILE A 167 -25.00 -6.45 -22.61
CA ILE A 167 -25.46 -7.25 -21.49
C ILE A 167 -26.01 -6.27 -20.45
N ARG A 168 -27.15 -6.57 -19.85
CA ARG A 168 -27.56 -5.93 -18.60
C ARG A 168 -26.92 -6.70 -17.45
N PRO A 169 -25.84 -6.19 -16.83
CA PRO A 169 -25.10 -6.98 -15.87
C PRO A 169 -25.95 -7.22 -14.61
N PRO A 170 -25.76 -8.35 -13.91
CA PRO A 170 -26.35 -8.54 -12.59
C PRO A 170 -25.86 -7.46 -11.62
N LEU A 171 -26.80 -6.87 -10.87
CA LEU A 171 -26.54 -5.83 -9.89
C LEU A 171 -26.86 -6.33 -8.49
N ALA A 172 -26.03 -5.98 -7.51
CA ALA A 172 -26.31 -6.15 -6.08
C ALA A 172 -27.28 -5.08 -5.56
N VAL A 173 -28.46 -4.98 -6.18
CA VAL A 173 -29.49 -3.98 -5.89
C VAL A 173 -30.85 -4.66 -5.83
N THR A 174 -31.62 -4.36 -4.80
CA THR A 174 -32.98 -4.90 -4.68
C THR A 174 -33.98 -4.00 -5.40
N PHE A 175 -34.57 -4.51 -6.48
CA PHE A 175 -35.60 -3.81 -7.28
C PHE A 175 -37.03 -4.23 -6.97
N ALA A 176 -37.22 -5.40 -6.36
CA ALA A 176 -38.52 -5.98 -6.08
C ALA A 176 -38.56 -6.55 -4.65
N ARG A 177 -39.76 -6.69 -4.10
CA ARG A 177 -39.98 -7.51 -2.90
C ARG A 177 -40.02 -9.00 -3.32
N PRO A 178 -39.77 -9.94 -2.38
CA PRO A 178 -39.98 -11.36 -2.67
C PRO A 178 -41.38 -11.59 -3.23
N ASP A 179 -41.47 -12.36 -4.32
CA ASP A 179 -42.72 -12.74 -4.99
C ASP A 179 -43.57 -11.58 -5.56
N GLU A 180 -42.97 -10.41 -5.79
CA GLU A 180 -43.62 -9.25 -6.39
C GLU A 180 -42.85 -8.69 -7.59
N ASP A 181 -43.51 -7.90 -8.42
CA ASP A 181 -42.89 -7.20 -9.54
C ASP A 181 -41.94 -6.08 -9.06
N ALA A 182 -40.98 -5.73 -9.93
CA ALA A 182 -40.07 -4.62 -9.66
C ALA A 182 -40.84 -3.29 -9.55
N ALA A 183 -40.65 -2.60 -8.43
CA ALA A 183 -41.27 -1.30 -8.19
C ALA A 183 -40.37 -0.43 -7.30
N PRO A 184 -40.22 0.87 -7.59
CA PRO A 184 -39.35 1.74 -6.80
C PRO A 184 -39.89 2.06 -5.41
N GLY A 185 -38.99 2.12 -4.41
CA GLY A 185 -39.29 2.67 -3.08
C GLY A 185 -40.21 1.85 -2.18
N LEU A 186 -40.39 0.55 -2.43
CA LEU A 186 -41.15 -0.36 -1.59
C LEU A 186 -40.35 -0.77 -0.34
N ASP A 187 -41.01 -0.87 0.82
CA ASP A 187 -40.37 -1.33 2.05
C ASP A 187 -39.91 -2.79 1.95
N LEU A 188 -38.66 -3.04 2.34
CA LEU A 188 -38.07 -4.38 2.34
C LEU A 188 -38.26 -5.07 3.70
N PRO A 189 -38.53 -6.38 3.71
CA PRO A 189 -38.52 -7.14 4.94
C PRO A 189 -37.11 -7.17 5.56
N ALA A 190 -37.05 -7.32 6.88
CA ALA A 190 -35.78 -7.52 7.57
C ALA A 190 -35.14 -8.85 7.13
N ALA A 191 -33.81 -8.85 6.99
CA ALA A 191 -33.07 -10.08 6.74
C ALA A 191 -33.18 -11.03 7.94
N THR A 192 -33.15 -12.34 7.67
CA THR A 192 -33.27 -13.38 8.72
C THR A 192 -32.13 -13.35 9.74
N TYR A 193 -30.94 -12.91 9.31
CA TYR A 193 -29.77 -12.70 10.16
C TYR A 193 -29.73 -11.30 10.81
N GLY A 194 -30.77 -10.47 10.65
CA GLY A 194 -30.82 -9.13 11.22
C GLY A 194 -29.91 -8.11 10.51
N THR A 195 -29.50 -7.06 11.23
CA THR A 195 -28.72 -5.94 10.67
C THR A 195 -27.73 -5.37 11.69
N VAL A 196 -26.54 -4.96 11.24
CA VAL A 196 -25.60 -4.15 12.02
C VAL A 196 -26.06 -2.69 12.19
N HIS A 197 -27.19 -2.31 11.60
CA HIS A 197 -27.80 -0.98 11.73
C HIS A 197 -29.15 -1.05 12.45
N PRO A 198 -29.18 -1.10 13.79
CA PRO A 198 -30.42 -1.17 14.53
C PRO A 198 -31.36 -0.02 14.17
N GLY A 199 -32.65 -0.33 13.92
CA GLY A 199 -33.66 0.66 13.55
C GLY A 199 -33.60 1.17 12.10
N SER A 200 -32.68 0.67 11.27
CA SER A 200 -32.65 1.02 9.85
C SER A 200 -33.81 0.37 9.09
N HIS A 201 -34.47 1.15 8.22
CA HIS A 201 -35.47 0.67 7.27
C HIS A 201 -34.89 0.72 5.86
N ARG A 202 -34.97 -0.40 5.14
CA ARG A 202 -34.49 -0.51 3.76
C ARG A 202 -35.68 -0.52 2.80
N ARG A 203 -35.48 0.06 1.61
CA ARG A 203 -36.47 0.08 0.53
C ARG A 203 -35.86 -0.42 -0.78
N THR A 204 -36.68 -0.83 -1.73
CA THR A 204 -36.24 -1.10 -3.11
C THR A 204 -35.67 0.17 -3.74
N CYS A 205 -34.87 -0.02 -4.80
CA CYS A 205 -34.19 1.08 -5.49
C CYS A 205 -35.16 2.17 -5.93
N THR A 206 -34.82 3.43 -5.65
CA THR A 206 -35.60 4.61 -6.08
C THR A 206 -35.09 5.20 -7.40
N LEU A 207 -34.22 4.48 -8.11
CA LEU A 207 -33.68 4.87 -9.42
C LEU A 207 -32.97 6.24 -9.44
N CYS A 208 -32.29 6.61 -8.35
CA CYS A 208 -31.75 7.96 -8.17
C CYS A 208 -30.31 8.19 -8.66
N GLY A 209 -29.62 7.17 -9.21
CA GLY A 209 -28.25 7.33 -9.74
C GLY A 209 -27.16 7.64 -8.70
N GLU A 210 -27.44 7.56 -7.40
CA GLU A 210 -26.50 8.00 -6.34
C GLU A 210 -25.58 6.88 -5.81
N CYS A 211 -25.41 5.77 -6.53
CA CYS A 211 -24.77 4.58 -6.00
C CYS A 211 -23.35 4.84 -5.48
N ASP A 212 -22.57 5.67 -6.18
CA ASP A 212 -21.16 5.91 -5.87
C ASP A 212 -20.92 6.84 -4.67
N ILE A 213 -21.99 7.45 -4.15
CA ILE A 213 -21.96 8.27 -2.93
C ILE A 213 -22.77 7.66 -1.78
N GLY A 214 -23.01 6.35 -1.85
CA GLY A 214 -23.77 5.59 -0.86
C GLY A 214 -25.29 5.68 -1.03
N CYS A 215 -26.01 4.71 -0.47
CA CYS A 215 -27.46 4.56 -0.68
C CYS A 215 -28.25 4.89 0.58
N ASN A 216 -28.88 6.06 0.61
CA ASN A 216 -29.68 6.51 1.76
C ASN A 216 -31.02 5.79 1.94
N VAL A 217 -31.44 4.97 0.98
CA VAL A 217 -32.66 4.13 1.08
C VAL A 217 -32.35 2.67 1.38
N GLY A 218 -31.07 2.28 1.43
CA GLY A 218 -30.65 0.90 1.72
C GLY A 218 -30.95 -0.11 0.60
N ALA A 219 -31.21 0.32 -0.63
CA ALA A 219 -31.51 -0.57 -1.76
C ALA A 219 -30.30 -1.37 -2.28
N LYS A 220 -29.09 -0.81 -2.13
CA LYS A 220 -27.85 -1.53 -2.43
C LYS A 220 -27.67 -2.66 -1.41
N ASN A 221 -27.39 -3.87 -1.87
CA ASN A 221 -27.04 -5.01 -1.02
C ASN A 221 -25.56 -4.94 -0.63
N THR A 222 -25.19 -3.84 0.04
CA THR A 222 -23.84 -3.59 0.54
C THR A 222 -23.46 -4.58 1.63
N LEU A 223 -22.16 -4.74 1.88
CA LEU A 223 -21.63 -5.83 2.72
C LEU A 223 -22.03 -5.70 4.20
N ASP A 224 -22.27 -4.48 4.67
CA ASP A 224 -22.87 -4.19 5.97
C ASP A 224 -24.29 -4.73 6.08
N HIS A 225 -25.11 -4.69 5.03
CA HIS A 225 -26.46 -5.28 5.02
C HIS A 225 -26.49 -6.79 4.74
N THR A 226 -25.40 -7.34 4.20
CA THR A 226 -25.29 -8.77 3.84
C THR A 226 -24.28 -9.47 4.75
N TYR A 227 -23.05 -9.66 4.27
CA TYR A 227 -22.04 -10.51 4.89
C TYR A 227 -21.68 -10.11 6.32
N LEU A 228 -21.51 -8.82 6.62
CA LEU A 228 -21.13 -8.36 7.96
C LEU A 228 -22.29 -8.45 8.95
N SER A 229 -23.53 -8.28 8.50
CA SER A 229 -24.72 -8.56 9.33
C SER A 229 -24.85 -10.04 9.63
N SER A 230 -24.64 -10.90 8.64
CA SER A 230 -24.58 -12.35 8.87
C SER A 230 -23.41 -12.76 9.78
N ALA A 231 -22.22 -12.18 9.60
CA ALA A 231 -21.07 -12.44 10.46
C ALA A 231 -21.36 -12.06 11.93
N ALA A 232 -21.92 -10.86 12.15
CA ALA A 232 -22.31 -10.41 13.49
C ALA A 232 -23.41 -11.30 14.11
N HIS A 233 -24.38 -11.74 13.30
CA HIS A 233 -25.40 -12.72 13.72
C HIS A 233 -24.79 -14.02 14.22
N HIS A 234 -23.73 -14.51 13.56
CA HIS A 234 -22.97 -15.69 13.96
C HIS A 234 -21.92 -15.41 15.06
N GLY A 235 -21.91 -14.20 15.64
CA GLY A 235 -21.08 -13.87 16.80
C GLY A 235 -19.72 -13.23 16.49
N ALA A 236 -19.47 -12.79 15.25
CA ALA A 236 -18.28 -11.99 14.96
C ALA A 236 -18.33 -10.63 15.69
N ASP A 237 -17.20 -10.24 16.29
CA ASP A 237 -17.05 -8.92 16.90
C ASP A 237 -16.58 -7.91 15.86
N VAL A 238 -17.44 -6.95 15.52
CA VAL A 238 -17.21 -5.96 14.47
C VAL A 238 -16.83 -4.61 15.08
N ARG A 239 -15.54 -4.25 14.96
CA ARG A 239 -14.96 -3.05 15.56
C ARG A 239 -14.65 -2.00 14.50
N THR A 240 -15.44 -0.93 14.49
CA THR A 240 -15.19 0.27 13.67
C THR A 240 -14.20 1.21 14.33
N LEU A 241 -13.61 2.15 13.57
CA LEU A 241 -12.58 3.07 14.04
C LEU A 241 -11.30 2.37 14.54
N HIS A 242 -11.10 1.10 14.21
CA HIS A 242 -9.94 0.29 14.60
C HIS A 242 -9.02 0.12 13.39
N GLU A 243 -7.88 0.81 13.40
CA GLU A 243 -6.91 0.75 12.29
C GLU A 243 -5.72 -0.12 12.66
N VAL A 244 -5.52 -1.21 11.92
CA VAL A 244 -4.37 -2.10 12.09
C VAL A 244 -3.08 -1.46 11.58
N ARG A 245 -2.04 -1.50 12.42
CA ARG A 245 -0.76 -0.83 12.20
C ARG A 245 0.41 -1.80 11.99
N ALA A 246 0.36 -3.01 12.53
CA ALA A 246 1.41 -4.00 12.28
C ALA A 246 0.91 -5.42 12.53
N VAL A 247 1.52 -6.37 11.84
CA VAL A 247 1.34 -7.81 12.06
C VAL A 247 2.71 -8.44 12.26
N ARG A 248 2.86 -9.26 13.31
CA ARG A 248 4.10 -9.97 13.62
C ARG A 248 3.79 -11.41 14.03
N PRO A 249 4.50 -12.42 13.50
CA PRO A 249 4.35 -13.80 13.94
C PRO A 249 4.86 -13.98 15.37
N LEU A 250 4.30 -14.95 16.08
CA LEU A 250 4.72 -15.36 17.43
C LEU A 250 5.52 -16.67 17.36
N ASP A 251 6.47 -16.85 18.28
CA ASP A 251 7.37 -18.01 18.33
C ASP A 251 6.62 -19.34 18.56
N GLY A 252 5.42 -19.28 19.16
CA GLY A 252 4.53 -20.42 19.38
C GLY A 252 3.48 -20.63 18.28
N GLY A 253 3.54 -19.90 17.17
CA GLY A 253 2.51 -19.85 16.14
C GLY A 253 1.45 -18.77 16.40
N GLY A 254 0.73 -18.40 15.35
CA GLY A 254 -0.18 -17.25 15.37
C GLY A 254 0.54 -15.91 15.28
N TYR A 255 -0.21 -14.84 15.52
CA TYR A 255 0.21 -13.47 15.23
C TYR A 255 -0.19 -12.51 16.34
N LEU A 256 0.69 -11.55 16.61
CA LEU A 256 0.35 -10.32 17.32
C LEU A 256 -0.06 -9.27 16.30
N VAL A 257 -1.27 -8.74 16.43
CA VAL A 257 -1.78 -7.63 15.62
C VAL A 257 -1.82 -6.37 16.47
N ARG A 258 -1.13 -5.33 16.02
CA ARG A 258 -1.16 -4.00 16.64
C ARG A 258 -2.13 -3.11 15.91
N TYR A 259 -2.91 -2.34 16.65
CA TYR A 259 -3.90 -1.43 16.10
C TYR A 259 -4.04 -0.16 16.96
N VAL A 260 -4.64 0.87 16.38
CA VAL A 260 -5.04 2.09 17.09
C VAL A 260 -6.56 2.26 17.00
N VAL A 261 -7.12 3.03 17.92
CA VAL A 261 -8.55 3.39 17.91
C VAL A 261 -8.67 4.88 17.65
N HIS A 262 -9.38 5.24 16.58
CA HIS A 262 -9.59 6.61 16.17
C HIS A 262 -10.65 7.30 17.04
N PRO A 263 -10.36 8.47 17.64
CA PRO A 263 -11.29 9.18 18.49
C PRO A 263 -12.25 10.04 17.64
N GLU A 264 -13.28 9.42 17.07
CA GLU A 264 -14.33 10.15 16.35
C GLU A 264 -14.98 11.20 17.27
N GLY A 265 -15.07 12.45 16.79
CA GLY A 265 -15.64 13.57 17.54
C GLY A 265 -14.67 14.30 18.49
N ALA A 266 -13.38 13.98 18.48
CA ALA A 266 -12.37 14.74 19.22
C ALA A 266 -12.42 16.24 18.92
N ARG A 267 -12.47 17.08 19.96
CA ARG A 267 -12.49 18.56 19.89
C ARG A 267 -11.26 19.16 20.57
N GLY A 268 -10.91 20.40 20.24
CA GLY A 268 -9.76 21.09 20.84
C GLY A 268 -8.41 20.50 20.40
N ASP A 269 -7.42 20.51 21.29
CA ASP A 269 -6.00 20.21 20.99
C ASP A 269 -5.64 18.71 20.99
N THR A 270 -6.63 17.81 20.99
CA THR A 270 -6.36 16.36 20.92
C THR A 270 -5.58 16.01 19.65
N ASP A 271 -4.41 15.39 19.81
CA ASP A 271 -3.62 14.88 18.68
C ASP A 271 -4.32 13.67 18.07
N THR A 272 -4.80 13.85 16.85
CA THR A 272 -5.58 12.86 16.08
C THR A 272 -4.75 12.20 14.98
N ARG A 273 -3.46 12.57 14.88
CA ARG A 273 -2.53 11.91 13.95
C ARG A 273 -2.42 10.44 14.34
N THR A 274 -2.67 9.52 13.41
CA THR A 274 -2.67 8.07 13.65
C THR A 274 -1.43 7.57 14.40
N ARG A 275 -0.25 8.15 14.13
CA ARG A 275 1.03 7.79 14.77
C ARG A 275 1.16 8.21 16.24
N ALA A 276 0.34 9.16 16.69
CA ALA A 276 0.34 9.68 18.05
C ALA A 276 -0.69 8.97 18.93
N LEU A 277 -1.59 8.18 18.33
CA LEU A 277 -2.61 7.44 19.06
C LEU A 277 -1.97 6.26 19.82
N PRO A 278 -2.48 5.92 21.03
CA PRO A 278 -1.99 4.76 21.78
C PRO A 278 -2.19 3.46 21.00
N GLU A 279 -1.10 2.70 20.82
CA GLU A 279 -1.16 1.36 20.23
C GLU A 279 -1.77 0.35 21.23
N ARG A 280 -2.67 -0.48 20.71
CA ARG A 280 -3.25 -1.65 21.39
C ARG A 280 -2.83 -2.91 20.66
N SER A 281 -3.07 -4.07 21.28
CA SER A 281 -2.67 -5.35 20.72
C SER A 281 -3.72 -6.43 20.95
N ILE A 282 -3.89 -7.30 19.96
CA ILE A 282 -4.69 -8.53 20.02
C ILE A 282 -3.85 -9.67 19.44
N VAL A 283 -4.01 -10.87 19.99
CA VAL A 283 -3.38 -12.09 19.48
C VAL A 283 -4.40 -12.88 18.70
N ALA A 284 -4.01 -13.38 17.52
CA ALA A 284 -4.85 -14.18 16.67
C ALA A 284 -4.12 -15.44 16.20
N ARG A 285 -4.82 -16.57 16.12
CA ARG A 285 -4.25 -17.78 15.50
C ARG A 285 -4.05 -17.58 14.01
N ARG A 286 -4.98 -16.88 13.36
CA ARG A 286 -4.91 -16.48 11.95
C ARG A 286 -5.19 -15.00 11.78
N VAL A 287 -4.56 -14.41 10.76
CA VAL A 287 -4.79 -13.02 10.35
C VAL A 287 -5.20 -13.01 8.89
N ILE A 288 -6.36 -12.45 8.60
CA ILE A 288 -6.91 -12.36 7.26
C ILE A 288 -6.87 -10.88 6.85
N LEU A 289 -6.05 -10.56 5.85
CA LEU A 289 -5.90 -9.23 5.31
C LEU A 289 -6.89 -9.00 4.19
N GLY A 290 -7.81 -8.06 4.43
CA GLY A 290 -8.80 -7.56 3.47
C GLY A 290 -8.93 -6.04 3.53
N ALA A 291 -7.81 -5.33 3.74
CA ALA A 291 -7.74 -3.87 3.85
C ALA A 291 -7.78 -3.14 2.50
N GLY A 292 -8.04 -3.87 1.41
CA GLY A 292 -8.02 -3.39 0.04
C GLY A 292 -6.60 -3.34 -0.52
N THR A 293 -6.50 -3.25 -1.85
CA THR A 293 -5.24 -3.27 -2.60
C THR A 293 -4.15 -2.38 -2.00
N PHE A 294 -4.44 -1.10 -1.77
CA PHE A 294 -3.47 -0.17 -1.18
C PHE A 294 -3.21 -0.46 0.30
N GLY A 295 -4.25 -0.70 1.10
CA GLY A 295 -4.14 -0.89 2.54
C GLY A 295 -3.36 -2.15 2.92
N THR A 296 -3.68 -3.28 2.28
CA THR A 296 -3.02 -4.56 2.51
C THR A 296 -1.56 -4.53 2.06
N THR A 297 -1.30 -4.01 0.85
CA THR A 297 0.08 -3.88 0.34
C THR A 297 0.92 -2.95 1.24
N PHE A 298 0.35 -1.81 1.65
CA PHE A 298 1.02 -0.88 2.58
C PHE A 298 1.34 -1.54 3.93
N LEU A 299 0.38 -2.28 4.51
CA LEU A 299 0.56 -2.96 5.79
C LEU A 299 1.68 -4.00 5.72
N LEU A 300 1.74 -4.81 4.66
CA LEU A 300 2.79 -5.82 4.49
C LEU A 300 4.15 -5.20 4.19
N LEU A 301 4.23 -4.20 3.32
CA LEU A 301 5.49 -3.48 3.07
C LEU A 301 6.05 -2.85 4.35
N ARG A 302 5.17 -2.25 5.18
CA ARG A 302 5.57 -1.66 6.46
C ARG A 302 5.97 -2.72 7.49
N SER A 303 5.30 -3.88 7.47
CA SER A 303 5.57 -5.00 8.38
C SER A 303 6.66 -5.95 7.86
N ARG A 304 7.34 -5.61 6.75
CA ARG A 304 8.33 -6.51 6.12
C ARG A 304 9.46 -6.89 7.05
N ALA A 305 9.92 -5.97 7.90
CA ALA A 305 10.95 -6.26 8.89
C ALA A 305 10.51 -7.27 9.96
N SER A 306 9.21 -7.35 10.26
CA SER A 306 8.63 -8.32 11.20
C SER A 306 8.10 -9.59 10.54
N LEU A 307 8.14 -9.67 9.21
CA LEU A 307 7.69 -10.80 8.39
C LEU A 307 8.84 -11.25 7.47
N PRO A 308 9.88 -11.91 8.03
CA PRO A 308 11.00 -12.38 7.24
C PRO A 308 10.55 -13.47 6.26
N GLY A 309 11.03 -13.43 5.02
CA GLY A 309 10.67 -14.40 3.99
C GLY A 309 9.60 -13.93 2.99
N LEU A 310 9.05 -12.72 3.15
CA LEU A 310 8.21 -12.09 2.12
C LEU A 310 9.01 -11.94 0.81
N GLY A 311 8.55 -12.65 -0.21
CA GLY A 311 9.22 -12.78 -1.51
C GLY A 311 9.33 -11.46 -2.30
N PRO A 312 10.14 -11.46 -3.37
CA PRO A 312 10.38 -10.28 -4.21
C PRO A 312 9.13 -9.79 -4.97
N ALA A 313 8.10 -10.64 -5.10
CA ALA A 313 6.83 -10.30 -5.72
C ALA A 313 5.98 -9.29 -4.92
N LEU A 314 6.35 -8.99 -3.66
CA LEU A 314 5.66 -7.97 -2.87
C LEU A 314 5.77 -6.59 -3.51
N GLY A 315 4.62 -5.97 -3.72
CA GLY A 315 4.44 -4.72 -4.42
C GLY A 315 4.32 -4.84 -5.93
N THR A 316 4.33 -6.04 -6.53
CA THR A 316 4.28 -6.20 -8.00
C THR A 316 2.86 -6.45 -8.50
N ARG A 317 2.69 -6.49 -9.84
CA ARG A 317 1.43 -6.80 -10.54
C ARG A 317 0.31 -5.79 -10.31
N PHE A 318 0.66 -4.56 -9.98
CA PHE A 318 -0.36 -3.54 -9.82
C PHE A 318 -0.98 -3.15 -11.17
N SER A 319 -2.31 -3.06 -11.20
CA SER A 319 -3.12 -2.64 -12.35
C SER A 319 -4.28 -1.77 -11.88
N GLY A 320 -4.73 -0.85 -12.73
CA GLY A 320 -5.94 -0.04 -12.51
C GLY A 320 -7.20 -0.70 -13.10
N ASN A 321 -7.13 -1.98 -13.43
CA ASN A 321 -8.16 -2.76 -14.14
C ASN A 321 -8.63 -2.08 -15.44
N GLY A 322 -7.75 -1.32 -16.08
CA GLY A 322 -8.01 -0.61 -17.31
C GLY A 322 -9.07 0.49 -17.23
N ASP A 323 -9.29 1.06 -16.03
CA ASP A 323 -10.31 2.10 -15.80
C ASP A 323 -10.10 3.34 -16.69
N LEU A 324 -11.16 3.74 -17.40
CA LEU A 324 -11.23 4.96 -18.18
C LEU A 324 -12.61 5.61 -18.03
N LEU A 325 -12.65 6.90 -17.68
CA LEU A 325 -13.89 7.67 -17.56
C LEU A 325 -13.97 8.72 -18.67
N THR A 326 -15.08 8.70 -19.42
CA THR A 326 -15.39 9.71 -20.44
C THR A 326 -16.79 10.26 -20.23
N LEU A 327 -17.07 11.43 -20.81
CA LEU A 327 -18.36 12.09 -20.70
C LEU A 327 -18.90 12.41 -22.10
N LEU A 328 -20.12 11.94 -22.37
CA LEU A 328 -20.91 12.38 -23.51
C LEU A 328 -21.76 13.57 -23.06
N LEU A 329 -21.73 14.64 -23.85
CA LEU A 329 -22.46 15.89 -23.58
C LEU A 329 -23.39 16.19 -24.75
N ASP A 330 -24.52 16.83 -24.47
CA ASP A 330 -25.42 17.34 -25.50
C ASP A 330 -25.90 16.25 -26.48
N CYS A 331 -26.29 15.07 -25.97
CA CYS A 331 -26.77 13.97 -26.82
C CYS A 331 -27.96 14.41 -27.69
N THR A 332 -27.98 13.97 -28.96
CA THR A 332 -29.03 14.31 -29.92
C THR A 332 -29.47 13.10 -30.74
N ARG A 333 -30.70 13.17 -31.27
CA ARG A 333 -31.25 12.21 -32.24
C ARG A 333 -31.99 12.98 -33.32
N ASP A 334 -31.62 12.76 -34.58
CA ASP A 334 -32.21 13.46 -35.73
C ASP A 334 -32.17 15.01 -35.62
N GLY A 335 -31.14 15.54 -34.95
CA GLY A 335 -30.96 16.97 -34.72
C GLY A 335 -31.71 17.54 -33.50
N GLU A 336 -32.52 16.73 -32.82
CA GLU A 336 -33.23 17.10 -31.60
C GLU A 336 -32.52 16.60 -30.34
N ALA A 337 -32.69 17.30 -29.22
CA ALA A 337 -32.07 16.92 -27.95
C ALA A 337 -32.59 15.55 -27.47
N LEU A 338 -31.67 14.63 -27.16
CA LEU A 338 -31.99 13.31 -26.61
C LEU A 338 -31.82 13.35 -25.08
N PRO A 339 -32.91 13.27 -24.30
CA PRO A 339 -32.81 13.22 -22.84
C PRO A 339 -32.36 11.83 -22.41
N VAL A 340 -31.05 11.64 -22.29
CA VAL A 340 -30.45 10.39 -21.78
C VAL A 340 -30.62 10.24 -20.27
N ASP A 341 -30.79 11.35 -19.54
CA ASP A 341 -31.04 11.41 -18.10
C ASP A 341 -30.14 10.44 -17.31
N GLY A 342 -28.82 10.68 -17.34
CA GLY A 342 -27.84 9.78 -16.72
C GLY A 342 -28.08 9.49 -15.23
N GLY A 343 -28.78 10.40 -14.54
CA GLY A 343 -29.16 10.27 -13.13
C GLY A 343 -30.35 9.34 -12.87
N ASN A 344 -31.09 8.93 -13.89
CA ASN A 344 -32.22 8.00 -13.77
C ASN A 344 -31.75 6.54 -13.86
N GLY A 345 -32.16 5.73 -12.90
CA GLY A 345 -31.72 4.36 -12.72
C GLY A 345 -30.54 4.22 -11.75
N PRO A 346 -30.07 2.99 -11.47
CA PRO A 346 -28.77 2.75 -10.85
C PRO A 346 -27.65 3.38 -11.66
N VAL A 347 -26.44 3.54 -11.09
CA VAL A 347 -25.30 4.12 -11.81
C VAL A 347 -25.02 3.37 -13.11
N ILE A 348 -24.89 2.04 -13.07
CA ILE A 348 -24.73 1.19 -14.26
C ILE A 348 -26.05 0.45 -14.55
N THR A 349 -26.45 0.37 -15.82
CA THR A 349 -27.58 -0.43 -16.29
C THR A 349 -27.21 -1.40 -17.42
N THR A 350 -26.22 -1.05 -18.22
CA THR A 350 -25.84 -1.69 -19.49
C THR A 350 -24.33 -1.76 -19.61
N ALA A 351 -23.82 -2.89 -20.07
CA ALA A 351 -22.42 -3.10 -20.41
C ALA A 351 -22.30 -3.56 -21.87
N ILE A 352 -21.41 -2.92 -22.63
CA ILE A 352 -20.97 -3.33 -23.96
C ILE A 352 -19.71 -4.17 -23.79
N ARG A 353 -19.71 -5.43 -24.27
CA ARG A 353 -18.53 -6.30 -24.22
C ARG A 353 -17.72 -6.17 -25.50
N ARG A 354 -16.44 -5.83 -25.38
CA ARG A 354 -15.47 -5.94 -26.46
C ARG A 354 -14.58 -7.18 -26.24
N PRO A 355 -14.59 -8.15 -27.18
CA PRO A 355 -13.80 -9.39 -27.05
C PRO A 355 -12.29 -9.17 -26.95
N ASP A 356 -11.55 -10.12 -26.40
CA ASP A 356 -10.09 -10.17 -26.35
C ASP A 356 -9.54 -10.98 -27.55
N ALA A 357 -8.27 -10.82 -27.91
CA ALA A 357 -7.60 -11.73 -28.85
C ALA A 357 -7.62 -13.20 -28.38
N LEU A 358 -7.76 -13.40 -27.07
CA LEU A 358 -7.89 -14.71 -26.46
C LEU A 358 -9.25 -15.39 -26.68
N ASP A 359 -10.26 -14.66 -27.18
CA ASP A 359 -11.59 -15.23 -27.46
C ASP A 359 -11.62 -16.06 -28.76
N GLY A 360 -10.56 -16.07 -29.58
CA GLY A 360 -10.41 -16.99 -30.72
C GLY A 360 -11.15 -16.63 -32.03
N ASP A 361 -12.04 -15.64 -32.01
CA ASP A 361 -12.87 -15.27 -33.19
C ASP A 361 -12.18 -14.26 -34.16
N GLY A 362 -10.84 -14.21 -34.18
CA GLY A 362 -10.08 -13.28 -35.02
C GLY A 362 -9.98 -11.83 -34.48
N TRP A 363 -10.44 -11.61 -33.24
CA TRP A 363 -10.24 -10.34 -32.54
C TRP A 363 -8.75 -10.09 -32.22
N THR A 364 -8.36 -8.82 -32.15
CA THR A 364 -6.99 -8.40 -31.85
C THR A 364 -6.95 -7.49 -30.63
N GLY A 365 -5.85 -7.48 -29.88
CA GLY A 365 -5.72 -6.64 -28.67
C GLY A 365 -6.34 -7.25 -27.42
N ARG A 366 -6.49 -6.44 -26.37
CA ARG A 366 -6.94 -6.86 -25.04
C ARG A 366 -8.42 -6.49 -24.81
N GLY A 367 -9.19 -7.38 -24.18
CA GLY A 367 -10.63 -7.22 -23.98
C GLY A 367 -11.02 -6.23 -22.88
N TYR A 368 -12.25 -5.71 -22.97
CA TYR A 368 -12.82 -4.74 -22.03
C TYR A 368 -14.35 -4.70 -22.08
N TYR A 369 -14.92 -4.01 -21.10
CA TYR A 369 -16.30 -3.55 -21.07
C TYR A 369 -16.35 -2.02 -21.16
N VAL A 370 -17.42 -1.51 -21.79
CA VAL A 370 -17.84 -0.11 -21.68
C VAL A 370 -19.23 -0.09 -21.07
N GLU A 371 -19.37 0.54 -19.92
CA GLU A 371 -20.62 0.61 -19.15
C GLU A 371 -21.19 2.03 -19.21
N ASP A 372 -22.51 2.13 -19.29
CA ASP A 372 -23.21 3.39 -19.04
C ASP A 372 -23.09 3.75 -17.56
N ALA A 373 -22.91 5.03 -17.22
CA ALA A 373 -22.82 5.46 -15.84
C ALA A 373 -23.87 6.54 -15.51
N GLY A 374 -24.01 6.87 -14.22
CA GLY A 374 -24.90 7.92 -13.75
C GLY A 374 -24.18 8.94 -12.89
N PHE A 375 -24.75 10.14 -12.80
CA PHE A 375 -24.29 11.18 -11.87
C PHE A 375 -25.29 11.32 -10.71
N PRO A 376 -24.82 11.49 -9.47
CA PRO A 376 -25.68 11.99 -8.41
C PRO A 376 -26.29 13.33 -8.81
N GLY A 377 -27.58 13.56 -8.55
CA GLY A 377 -28.27 14.80 -8.93
C GLY A 377 -27.57 16.09 -8.44
N PHE A 378 -26.79 16.02 -7.35
CA PHE A 378 -26.01 17.17 -6.85
C PHE A 378 -24.75 17.49 -7.69
N LEU A 379 -24.16 16.53 -8.40
CA LEU A 379 -23.01 16.75 -9.28
C LEU A 379 -23.40 17.48 -10.57
N GLY A 380 -24.67 17.35 -11.00
CA GLY A 380 -25.26 18.20 -12.04
C GLY A 380 -25.12 19.70 -11.69
N TRP A 381 -25.38 20.07 -10.44
CA TRP A 381 -25.20 21.45 -9.95
C TRP A 381 -23.73 21.90 -9.90
N LEU A 382 -22.78 20.99 -9.64
CA LEU A 382 -21.33 21.29 -9.64
C LEU A 382 -20.78 21.53 -11.06
N VAL A 383 -21.26 20.77 -12.04
CA VAL A 383 -20.97 21.00 -13.47
C VAL A 383 -21.60 22.32 -13.93
N GLU A 384 -22.83 22.61 -13.50
CA GLU A 384 -23.52 23.89 -13.75
C GLU A 384 -22.80 25.08 -13.08
N THR A 385 -22.28 24.93 -11.86
CA THR A 385 -21.52 25.97 -11.15
C THR A 385 -20.10 26.14 -11.66
N ALA A 386 -19.44 25.09 -12.17
CA ALA A 386 -18.16 25.24 -12.89
C ALA A 386 -18.33 26.10 -14.15
N GLN A 387 -19.53 26.06 -14.77
CA GLN A 387 -19.90 26.99 -15.83
C GLN A 387 -20.29 28.39 -15.35
N LEU A 388 -20.47 28.68 -14.04
CA LEU A 388 -20.75 30.06 -13.57
C LEU A 388 -19.67 31.07 -13.98
N ARG A 389 -18.42 30.64 -14.21
CA ARG A 389 -17.39 31.52 -14.80
C ARG A 389 -17.70 31.93 -16.25
N SER A 390 -18.36 31.06 -17.01
CA SER A 390 -18.90 31.37 -18.34
C SER A 390 -20.25 32.10 -18.26
N THR A 391 -21.06 31.80 -17.22
CA THR A 391 -22.32 32.47 -16.92
C THR A 391 -22.10 33.89 -16.40
N ALA A 392 -20.95 34.24 -15.82
CA ALA A 392 -20.60 35.62 -15.47
C ALA A 392 -20.57 36.53 -16.71
N ARG A 393 -20.12 36.02 -17.87
CA ARG A 393 -20.21 36.72 -19.16
C ARG A 393 -21.66 36.89 -19.62
N ARG A 394 -22.50 35.86 -19.47
CA ARG A 394 -23.94 35.92 -19.80
C ARG A 394 -24.73 36.82 -18.84
N ALA A 395 -24.37 36.83 -17.55
CA ALA A 395 -24.92 37.69 -16.53
C ALA A 395 -24.48 39.15 -16.71
N ALA A 396 -23.25 39.39 -17.17
CA ALA A 396 -22.79 40.72 -17.59
C ALA A 396 -23.49 41.20 -18.87
N ALA A 397 -23.71 40.31 -19.85
CA ALA A 397 -24.50 40.62 -21.04
C ALA A 397 -25.98 40.88 -20.70
N PHE A 398 -26.57 40.08 -19.80
CA PHE A 398 -27.92 40.28 -19.26
C PHE A 398 -28.03 41.58 -18.47
N ALA A 399 -27.08 41.87 -17.57
CA ALA A 399 -27.02 43.14 -16.84
C ALA A 399 -26.88 44.33 -17.79
N TRP A 400 -26.04 44.21 -18.83
CA TRP A 400 -25.91 45.21 -19.88
C TRP A 400 -27.20 45.37 -20.70
N GLN A 401 -27.91 44.27 -20.97
CA GLN A 401 -29.18 44.25 -21.71
C GLN A 401 -30.34 44.80 -20.87
N VAL A 402 -30.37 44.54 -19.56
CA VAL A 402 -31.31 45.10 -18.59
C VAL A 402 -31.05 46.60 -18.39
N VAL A 403 -29.78 47.02 -18.27
CA VAL A 403 -29.39 48.44 -18.23
C VAL A 403 -29.77 49.14 -19.53
N ARG A 404 -29.48 48.55 -20.69
CA ARG A 404 -29.87 49.06 -22.01
C ARG A 404 -31.38 49.17 -22.15
N ASN A 405 -32.15 48.17 -21.70
CA ASN A 405 -33.61 48.19 -21.78
C ASN A 405 -34.24 49.22 -20.81
N ARG A 406 -33.62 49.46 -19.65
CA ARG A 406 -34.01 50.54 -18.72
C ARG A 406 -33.68 51.94 -19.24
N VAL A 407 -32.63 52.08 -20.06
CA VAL A 407 -32.18 53.36 -20.61
C VAL A 407 -32.87 53.70 -21.95
N LEU A 408 -33.25 52.72 -22.76
CA LEU A 408 -33.82 52.92 -24.11
C LEU A 408 -35.36 52.81 -24.21
N ALA A 409 -36.08 52.79 -23.09
CA ALA A 409 -37.56 52.86 -23.05
C ALA A 409 -38.30 51.87 -23.99
N GLN A 410 -37.79 50.64 -24.17
CA GLN A 410 -38.53 49.57 -24.84
C GLN A 410 -39.19 48.66 -23.79
N GLY A 411 -40.51 48.86 -23.61
CA GLY A 411 -41.33 48.18 -22.61
C GLY A 411 -41.54 46.68 -22.88
N ARG A 412 -40.61 45.85 -22.41
CA ARG A 412 -40.85 44.41 -22.21
C ARG A 412 -40.84 44.10 -20.72
N SER A 413 -42.01 43.78 -20.17
CA SER A 413 -42.25 43.52 -18.75
C SER A 413 -42.18 42.04 -18.36
N ASN A 414 -41.66 41.16 -19.24
CA ASN A 414 -41.52 39.73 -18.97
C ASN A 414 -40.05 39.32 -19.16
N VAL A 415 -39.34 39.15 -18.04
CA VAL A 415 -37.95 38.67 -17.98
C VAL A 415 -37.88 37.19 -17.55
N SER A 416 -39.01 36.48 -17.48
CA SER A 416 -39.04 35.08 -17.05
C SER A 416 -38.30 34.15 -17.99
N ALA A 417 -38.31 34.43 -19.30
CA ALA A 417 -37.52 33.70 -20.29
C ALA A 417 -36.01 33.92 -20.11
N ASP A 418 -35.60 35.14 -19.73
CA ASP A 418 -34.19 35.48 -19.50
C ASP A 418 -33.70 34.97 -18.13
N LEU A 419 -34.57 34.92 -17.12
CA LEU A 419 -34.31 34.28 -15.81
C LEU A 419 -34.14 32.76 -15.95
N SER A 420 -34.95 32.13 -16.82
CA SER A 420 -34.82 30.71 -17.18
C SER A 420 -33.51 30.43 -17.92
N ALA A 421 -33.07 31.34 -18.80
CA ALA A 421 -31.77 31.24 -19.48
C ALA A 421 -30.57 31.44 -18.52
N LEU A 422 -30.77 32.13 -17.39
CA LEU A 422 -29.76 32.36 -16.35
C LEU A 422 -29.64 31.20 -15.35
N LEU A 423 -30.76 30.49 -15.12
CA LEU A 423 -30.83 29.26 -14.32
C LEU A 423 -30.34 28.02 -15.06
N GLY A 424 -30.09 28.12 -16.37
CA GLY A 424 -29.83 26.98 -17.23
C GLY A 424 -31.13 26.23 -17.56
N ASP A 425 -31.20 25.64 -18.74
CA ASP A 425 -32.38 24.90 -19.23
C ASP A 425 -32.41 23.44 -18.78
N GLY A 426 -31.49 23.01 -17.91
CA GLY A 426 -31.34 21.61 -17.48
C GLY A 426 -30.97 20.64 -18.62
N ARG A 427 -30.78 21.12 -19.86
CA ARG A 427 -30.54 20.28 -21.04
C ARG A 427 -29.16 19.62 -21.01
N LEU A 428 -28.20 20.26 -20.34
CA LEU A 428 -26.83 19.73 -20.20
C LEU A 428 -26.75 18.54 -19.25
N SER A 429 -27.40 18.59 -18.09
CA SER A 429 -27.43 17.47 -17.13
C SER A 429 -28.32 16.34 -17.65
N ALA A 430 -29.49 16.65 -18.23
CA ALA A 430 -30.38 15.68 -18.86
C ALA A 430 -29.85 15.07 -20.17
N GLY A 431 -28.96 15.77 -20.88
CA GLY A 431 -28.30 15.32 -22.12
C GLY A 431 -26.88 14.77 -21.92
N SER A 432 -26.42 14.60 -20.67
CA SER A 432 -25.09 14.08 -20.36
C SER A 432 -25.11 12.63 -19.92
N LEU A 433 -24.14 11.86 -20.40
CA LEU A 433 -23.98 10.44 -20.07
C LEU A 433 -22.50 10.13 -19.84
N PRO A 434 -22.09 9.80 -18.60
CA PRO A 434 -20.76 9.25 -18.38
C PRO A 434 -20.68 7.82 -18.92
N LEU A 435 -19.53 7.46 -19.48
CA LEU A 435 -19.18 6.09 -19.85
C LEU A 435 -17.94 5.67 -19.07
N LEU A 436 -17.99 4.46 -18.51
CA LEU A 436 -16.89 3.83 -17.78
C LEU A 436 -16.34 2.67 -18.60
N GLY A 437 -15.04 2.68 -18.84
CA GLY A 437 -14.31 1.63 -19.54
C GLY A 437 -13.44 0.88 -18.55
N MET A 438 -13.32 -0.42 -18.72
CA MET A 438 -12.58 -1.28 -17.81
C MET A 438 -12.24 -2.60 -18.49
N GLY A 439 -11.09 -3.17 -18.17
CA GLY A 439 -10.56 -4.23 -19.00
C GLY A 439 -9.15 -4.64 -18.63
N ARG A 440 -8.50 -5.30 -19.58
CA ARG A 440 -7.28 -6.05 -19.31
C ARG A 440 -6.01 -5.24 -19.52
N ASP A 441 -5.86 -4.10 -18.85
CA ASP A 441 -4.58 -3.37 -18.88
C ASP A 441 -3.40 -4.25 -18.42
N VAL A 442 -2.18 -3.88 -18.82
CA VAL A 442 -0.98 -4.63 -18.46
C VAL A 442 -0.68 -4.42 -16.96
N PRO A 443 -0.56 -5.48 -16.14
CA PRO A 443 -0.29 -5.35 -14.71
C PRO A 443 1.22 -5.19 -14.44
N ASP A 444 1.80 -4.09 -14.88
CA ASP A 444 3.23 -3.76 -14.76
C ASP A 444 3.54 -2.73 -13.65
N GLY A 445 2.50 -2.30 -12.92
CA GLY A 445 2.67 -1.36 -11.82
C GLY A 445 3.44 -1.95 -10.64
N ARG A 446 4.21 -1.10 -9.97
CA ARG A 446 4.95 -1.47 -8.76
C ARG A 446 4.64 -0.53 -7.60
N MET A 447 4.34 -1.12 -6.44
CA MET A 447 4.16 -0.45 -5.17
C MET A 447 5.41 -0.60 -4.29
N SER A 448 5.76 0.48 -3.60
CA SER A 448 6.90 0.54 -2.68
C SER A 448 6.61 1.51 -1.54
N LEU A 449 7.50 1.56 -0.55
CA LEU A 449 7.48 2.61 0.47
C LEU A 449 8.55 3.65 0.15
N HIS A 450 8.14 4.92 0.17
CA HIS A 450 9.02 6.08 0.10
C HIS A 450 8.72 6.95 1.31
N ASP A 451 9.71 7.17 2.19
CA ASP A 451 9.56 7.93 3.44
C ASP A 451 8.37 7.48 4.30
N GLY A 452 8.13 6.16 4.35
CA GLY A 452 7.04 5.56 5.13
C GLY A 452 5.63 5.76 4.53
N ARG A 453 5.53 6.30 3.31
CA ARG A 453 4.29 6.42 2.54
C ARG A 453 4.26 5.41 1.39
N LEU A 454 3.07 4.94 1.04
CA LEU A 454 2.91 4.10 -0.15
C LEU A 454 3.17 4.95 -1.39
N ALA A 455 4.00 4.45 -2.30
CA ALA A 455 4.18 5.00 -3.63
C ALA A 455 3.82 3.94 -4.65
N VAL A 456 3.23 4.37 -5.76
CA VAL A 456 2.94 3.52 -6.92
C VAL A 456 3.65 4.10 -8.14
N SER A 457 4.42 3.25 -8.81
CA SER A 457 5.02 3.50 -10.11
C SER A 457 4.21 2.76 -11.16
N TRP A 458 3.35 3.47 -11.86
CA TRP A 458 2.50 2.94 -12.92
C TRP A 458 2.26 4.02 -13.98
N THR A 459 2.14 3.63 -15.25
CA THR A 459 1.80 4.54 -16.35
C THR A 459 0.97 3.84 -17.40
N THR A 460 0.27 4.60 -18.24
CA THR A 460 -0.49 4.05 -19.37
C THR A 460 0.37 3.57 -20.53
N SER A 461 1.71 3.73 -20.50
CA SER A 461 2.56 3.57 -21.69
C SER A 461 2.51 2.17 -22.29
N THR A 462 2.51 1.13 -21.46
CA THR A 462 2.49 -0.28 -21.87
C THR A 462 1.10 -0.74 -22.29
N SER A 463 0.06 -0.03 -21.85
CA SER A 463 -1.35 -0.29 -22.15
C SER A 463 -1.94 0.74 -23.12
N ARG A 464 -1.12 1.50 -23.85
CA ARG A 464 -1.58 2.59 -24.73
C ARG A 464 -2.61 2.11 -25.76
N ALA A 465 -2.28 1.05 -26.49
CA ALA A 465 -3.18 0.50 -27.52
C ALA A 465 -4.52 0.05 -26.94
N TYR A 466 -4.52 -0.46 -25.70
CA TYR A 466 -5.74 -0.79 -24.98
C TYR A 466 -6.58 0.46 -24.68
N PHE A 467 -5.99 1.50 -24.07
CA PHE A 467 -6.72 2.73 -23.74
C PHE A 467 -7.23 3.48 -24.97
N ASP A 468 -6.45 3.48 -26.06
CA ASP A 468 -6.84 4.09 -27.33
C ASP A 468 -8.08 3.37 -27.92
N ASP A 469 -8.14 2.04 -27.81
CA ASP A 469 -9.28 1.25 -28.31
C ASP A 469 -10.55 1.43 -27.44
N VAL A 470 -10.41 1.40 -26.11
CA VAL A 470 -11.53 1.68 -25.19
C VAL A 470 -12.13 3.06 -25.49
N ARG A 471 -11.26 4.07 -25.60
CA ARG A 471 -11.66 5.44 -25.95
C ARG A 471 -12.36 5.49 -27.30
N SER A 472 -11.82 4.85 -28.34
CA SER A 472 -12.42 4.83 -29.67
C SER A 472 -13.81 4.19 -29.66
N THR A 473 -14.02 3.15 -28.86
CA THR A 473 -15.34 2.55 -28.68
C THR A 473 -16.32 3.51 -28.02
N MET A 474 -15.91 4.21 -26.96
CA MET A 474 -16.75 5.22 -26.30
C MET A 474 -17.07 6.41 -27.23
N GLU A 475 -16.11 6.82 -28.07
CA GLU A 475 -16.30 7.88 -29.06
C GLU A 475 -17.33 7.48 -30.12
N ARG A 476 -17.26 6.25 -30.65
CA ARG A 476 -18.26 5.71 -31.60
C ARG A 476 -19.66 5.65 -31.00
N VAL A 477 -19.79 5.28 -29.72
CA VAL A 477 -21.08 5.33 -29.00
C VAL A 477 -21.57 6.78 -28.92
N GLY A 478 -20.67 7.72 -28.61
CA GLY A 478 -20.97 9.15 -28.61
C GLY A 478 -21.45 9.68 -29.97
N GLU A 479 -20.78 9.28 -31.07
CA GLU A 479 -21.15 9.65 -32.44
C GLU A 479 -22.56 9.16 -32.79
N GLN A 480 -22.92 7.92 -32.43
CA GLN A 480 -24.26 7.39 -32.63
C GLN A 480 -25.34 8.14 -31.83
N LEU A 481 -24.97 8.64 -30.66
CA LEU A 481 -25.83 9.45 -29.80
C LEU A 481 -25.79 10.95 -30.17
N GLY A 482 -25.15 11.32 -31.28
CA GLY A 482 -25.01 12.71 -31.70
C GLY A 482 -24.40 13.61 -30.62
N ALA A 483 -23.56 13.04 -29.75
CA ALA A 483 -23.04 13.67 -28.55
C ALA A 483 -21.67 14.30 -28.78
N ARG A 484 -21.38 15.37 -28.04
CA ARG A 484 -20.04 15.91 -27.92
C ARG A 484 -19.24 15.05 -26.93
N PHE A 485 -18.24 14.35 -27.45
CA PHE A 485 -17.34 13.53 -26.66
C PHE A 485 -16.33 14.39 -25.88
N GLN A 486 -16.19 14.13 -24.58
CA GLN A 486 -15.24 14.79 -23.70
C GLN A 486 -14.43 13.75 -22.92
N ASP A 487 -13.12 13.77 -23.12
CA ASP A 487 -12.21 13.05 -22.25
C ASP A 487 -12.22 13.63 -20.85
N ASN A 488 -12.19 12.74 -19.85
CA ASN A 488 -11.93 13.00 -18.44
C ASN A 488 -12.02 14.49 -18.06
N PRO A 489 -13.10 14.98 -17.44
CA PRO A 489 -13.33 16.40 -17.18
C PRO A 489 -12.21 17.10 -16.38
N LEU A 490 -11.27 16.33 -15.81
CA LEU A 490 -10.04 16.78 -15.14
C LEU A 490 -8.80 16.83 -16.08
N TRP A 491 -9.00 16.96 -17.40
CA TRP A 491 -7.99 16.90 -18.48
C TRP A 491 -6.71 17.74 -18.30
N TRP A 492 -6.68 18.71 -17.39
CA TRP A 492 -5.46 19.44 -17.03
C TRP A 492 -4.39 18.59 -16.33
N ALA A 493 -4.73 17.39 -15.83
CA ALA A 493 -3.80 16.53 -15.10
C ALA A 493 -3.18 15.36 -15.91
N LYS A 494 -3.77 14.93 -17.06
CA LYS A 494 -3.39 13.69 -17.78
C LYS A 494 -3.30 12.43 -16.88
N ARG A 495 -4.13 12.31 -15.83
CA ARG A 495 -4.07 11.18 -14.87
C ARG A 495 -5.29 10.29 -14.99
N VAL A 496 -5.06 8.98 -14.98
CA VAL A 496 -6.10 7.97 -14.84
C VAL A 496 -6.57 7.95 -13.38
N ILE A 497 -7.88 7.83 -13.17
CA ILE A 497 -8.46 7.59 -11.84
C ILE A 497 -8.92 6.13 -11.85
N THR A 498 -8.39 5.32 -10.95
CA THR A 498 -8.88 3.96 -10.75
C THR A 498 -9.78 3.88 -9.53
N VAL A 499 -10.90 3.20 -9.70
CA VAL A 499 -11.79 2.73 -8.63
C VAL A 499 -11.66 1.21 -8.45
N HIS A 500 -10.91 0.56 -9.33
CA HIS A 500 -10.60 -0.87 -9.35
C HIS A 500 -9.10 -1.15 -9.19
N PRO A 501 -8.41 -0.66 -8.15
CA PRO A 501 -7.00 -0.97 -7.95
C PRO A 501 -6.82 -2.47 -7.64
N LEU A 502 -5.92 -3.15 -8.34
CA LEU A 502 -5.65 -4.59 -8.19
C LEU A 502 -4.15 -4.88 -8.09
N GLY A 503 -3.77 -5.95 -7.39
CA GLY A 503 -2.38 -6.41 -7.26
C GLY A 503 -1.59 -5.74 -6.14
N GLY A 504 -0.30 -6.09 -6.04
CA GLY A 504 0.59 -5.67 -4.95
C GLY A 504 0.96 -6.81 -3.99
N VAL A 505 0.10 -7.82 -3.82
CA VAL A 505 0.42 -9.03 -3.05
C VAL A 505 -0.07 -10.27 -3.83
N PRO A 506 0.34 -10.43 -5.10
CA PRO A 506 -0.31 -11.35 -6.02
C PRO A 506 -0.20 -12.81 -5.56
N ILE A 507 -1.24 -13.61 -5.83
CA ILE A 507 -1.12 -15.06 -5.86
C ILE A 507 -0.21 -15.49 -7.01
N GLY A 508 0.48 -16.61 -6.86
CA GLY A 508 1.32 -17.15 -7.93
C GLY A 508 1.83 -18.53 -7.60
N ARG A 509 2.43 -19.21 -8.59
CA ARG A 509 2.88 -20.60 -8.44
C ARG A 509 4.06 -20.77 -7.49
N HIS A 510 4.94 -19.77 -7.42
CA HIS A 510 6.14 -19.78 -6.58
C HIS A 510 6.54 -18.37 -6.12
N VAL A 511 7.50 -18.28 -5.19
CA VAL A 511 7.91 -17.03 -4.51
C VAL A 511 8.42 -15.91 -5.44
N GLY A 512 8.93 -16.24 -6.62
CA GLY A 512 9.34 -15.27 -7.64
C GLY A 512 8.18 -14.69 -8.46
N GLU A 513 7.00 -15.31 -8.42
CA GLU A 513 5.82 -14.95 -9.22
C GLU A 513 4.71 -14.35 -8.34
N GLY A 514 4.50 -14.92 -7.15
CA GLY A 514 3.48 -14.47 -6.19
C GLY A 514 3.98 -14.47 -4.75
N VAL A 515 3.38 -13.59 -3.94
CA VAL A 515 3.59 -13.53 -2.48
C VAL A 515 2.74 -14.60 -1.78
N CYS A 516 1.55 -14.84 -2.30
CA CYS A 516 0.61 -15.82 -1.80
C CYS A 516 0.60 -17.10 -2.65
N ASP A 517 0.11 -18.18 -2.07
CA ASP A 517 -0.36 -19.32 -2.85
C ASP A 517 -1.72 -19.04 -3.53
N GLU A 518 -2.25 -20.01 -4.28
CA GLU A 518 -3.52 -19.88 -5.00
C GLU A 518 -4.76 -19.71 -4.10
N TYR A 519 -4.64 -19.91 -2.78
CA TYR A 519 -5.70 -19.68 -1.79
C TYR A 519 -5.48 -18.41 -0.98
N GLY A 520 -4.49 -17.59 -1.35
CA GLY A 520 -4.18 -16.34 -0.67
C GLY A 520 -3.35 -16.51 0.62
N GLU A 521 -2.90 -17.71 0.98
CA GLU A 521 -2.01 -17.89 2.13
C GLU A 521 -0.61 -17.34 1.82
N VAL A 522 -0.10 -16.46 2.68
CA VAL A 522 1.20 -15.82 2.50
C VAL A 522 2.30 -16.86 2.68
N ARG A 523 3.12 -17.04 1.65
CA ARG A 523 4.17 -18.06 1.64
C ARG A 523 5.19 -17.79 2.76
N GLY A 524 5.52 -18.84 3.52
CA GLY A 524 6.40 -18.74 4.69
C GLY A 524 5.73 -18.24 5.97
N HIS A 525 4.44 -17.87 5.91
CA HIS A 525 3.70 -17.33 7.05
C HIS A 525 2.33 -18.03 7.21
N PRO A 526 2.29 -19.27 7.75
CA PRO A 526 1.04 -20.01 7.88
C PRO A 526 0.02 -19.34 8.79
N GLY A 527 -1.22 -19.27 8.32
CA GLY A 527 -2.30 -18.56 8.99
C GLY A 527 -2.37 -17.06 8.71
N LEU A 528 -1.44 -16.49 7.94
CA LEU A 528 -1.60 -15.15 7.37
C LEU A 528 -2.14 -15.26 5.94
N HIS A 529 -3.31 -14.70 5.68
CA HIS A 529 -3.98 -14.77 4.39
C HIS A 529 -4.25 -13.38 3.82
N VAL A 530 -4.26 -13.26 2.50
CA VAL A 530 -4.71 -12.08 1.76
C VAL A 530 -5.89 -12.48 0.88
N VAL A 531 -7.02 -11.82 1.05
CA VAL A 531 -8.29 -12.20 0.41
C VAL A 531 -8.96 -11.04 -0.34
N ASP A 532 -8.25 -9.93 -0.55
CA ASP A 532 -8.75 -8.75 -1.25
C ASP A 532 -8.10 -8.55 -2.64
N GLY A 533 -8.38 -7.41 -3.27
CA GLY A 533 -7.82 -7.05 -4.57
C GLY A 533 -6.29 -7.05 -4.66
N ALA A 534 -5.56 -6.98 -3.53
CA ALA A 534 -4.11 -7.08 -3.53
C ALA A 534 -3.62 -8.46 -4.00
N ALA A 535 -4.43 -9.51 -3.78
CA ALA A 535 -4.13 -10.89 -4.18
C ALA A 535 -4.21 -11.13 -5.70
N MET A 536 -4.83 -10.22 -6.46
CA MET A 536 -5.03 -10.43 -7.89
C MET A 536 -3.69 -10.43 -8.63
N PRO A 537 -3.41 -11.43 -9.49
CA PRO A 537 -2.16 -11.51 -10.24
C PRO A 537 -2.13 -10.61 -11.49
N GLY A 538 -3.26 -9.99 -11.82
CA GLY A 538 -3.46 -9.09 -12.94
C GLY A 538 -4.88 -8.51 -12.96
N PRO A 539 -5.28 -7.84 -14.05
CA PRO A 539 -6.64 -7.30 -14.18
C PRO A 539 -7.69 -8.40 -14.19
N VAL A 540 -8.81 -8.14 -13.53
CA VAL A 540 -10.02 -8.98 -13.67
C VAL A 540 -10.60 -8.77 -15.07
N GLY A 541 -10.58 -7.53 -15.56
CA GLY A 541 -11.16 -7.09 -16.83
C GLY A 541 -12.65 -6.76 -16.73
N ALA A 542 -13.38 -7.44 -15.84
CA ALA A 542 -14.71 -7.08 -15.39
C ALA A 542 -14.65 -6.39 -14.00
N ASN A 543 -15.81 -6.02 -13.43
CA ASN A 543 -15.86 -5.36 -12.13
C ASN A 543 -15.33 -6.33 -11.06
N PRO A 544 -14.32 -5.93 -10.28
CA PRO A 544 -13.54 -6.90 -9.52
C PRO A 544 -14.26 -7.41 -8.27
N SER A 545 -15.31 -6.73 -7.80
CA SER A 545 -16.04 -7.03 -6.55
C SER A 545 -16.44 -8.50 -6.45
N LEU A 546 -17.09 -9.04 -7.48
CA LEU A 546 -17.59 -10.41 -7.49
C LEU A 546 -16.43 -11.43 -7.49
N THR A 547 -15.38 -11.18 -8.27
CA THR A 547 -14.19 -12.06 -8.34
C THR A 547 -13.39 -12.04 -7.04
N ILE A 548 -13.23 -10.88 -6.40
CA ILE A 548 -12.62 -10.76 -5.06
C ILE A 548 -13.42 -11.59 -4.04
N ALA A 549 -14.74 -11.44 -4.02
CA ALA A 549 -15.60 -12.16 -3.10
C ALA A 549 -15.58 -13.68 -3.32
N ALA A 550 -15.62 -14.14 -4.58
CA ALA A 550 -15.55 -15.56 -4.91
C ALA A 550 -14.20 -16.18 -4.51
N MET A 551 -13.08 -15.48 -4.77
CA MET A 551 -11.76 -15.92 -4.31
C MET A 551 -11.67 -15.98 -2.78
N ALA A 552 -12.29 -15.03 -2.08
CA ALA A 552 -12.32 -15.04 -0.62
C ALA A 552 -13.17 -16.19 -0.06
N ASP A 553 -14.30 -16.53 -0.69
CA ASP A 553 -15.10 -17.69 -0.29
C ASP A 553 -14.35 -19.02 -0.52
N ARG A 554 -13.63 -19.14 -1.65
CA ARG A 554 -12.73 -20.26 -1.93
C ARG A 554 -11.61 -20.37 -0.89
N ALA A 555 -10.96 -19.24 -0.57
CA ALA A 555 -9.92 -19.18 0.44
C ALA A 555 -10.46 -19.56 1.83
N ALA A 556 -11.64 -19.06 2.22
CA ALA A 556 -12.26 -19.39 3.50
C ALA A 556 -12.63 -20.88 3.59
N THR A 557 -13.15 -21.46 2.51
CA THR A 557 -13.41 -22.92 2.43
C THR A 557 -12.13 -23.70 2.69
N ARG A 558 -11.03 -23.33 2.02
CA ARG A 558 -9.72 -23.94 2.26
C ARG A 558 -9.22 -23.74 3.69
N MET A 559 -9.40 -22.56 4.28
CA MET A 559 -9.00 -22.28 5.66
C MET A 559 -9.76 -23.17 6.65
N LEU A 560 -11.04 -23.44 6.42
CA LEU A 560 -11.89 -24.25 7.31
C LEU A 560 -11.56 -25.75 7.26
N GLU A 561 -11.02 -26.25 6.15
CA GLU A 561 -10.50 -27.62 6.04
C GLU A 561 -9.20 -27.85 6.81
N GLN A 562 -8.45 -26.78 7.08
CA GLN A 562 -7.20 -26.86 7.80
C GLN A 562 -7.44 -27.05 9.31
N ASP A 563 -6.46 -27.61 10.01
CA ASP A 563 -6.54 -27.78 11.46
C ASP A 563 -6.48 -26.43 12.19
N TRP A 564 -7.51 -26.09 12.96
CA TRP A 564 -7.61 -24.89 13.81
C TRP A 564 -7.16 -25.15 15.27
N SER A 565 -6.89 -26.40 15.63
CA SER A 565 -6.53 -26.83 16.99
C SER A 565 -5.02 -26.88 17.23
N ARG A 566 -4.22 -27.04 16.17
CA ARG A 566 -2.75 -27.10 16.27
C ARG A 566 -2.11 -25.77 15.89
N PRO A 567 -1.25 -25.17 16.74
CA PRO A 567 -0.20 -24.30 16.23
C PRO A 567 0.71 -25.16 15.35
N ARG A 568 0.55 -25.08 14.03
CA ARG A 568 1.46 -25.73 13.09
C ARG A 568 2.85 -25.11 13.33
N ARG A 569 3.74 -25.91 13.92
CA ARG A 569 5.18 -25.61 13.97
C ARG A 569 5.64 -25.38 12.53
N THR A 570 5.86 -24.11 12.17
CA THR A 570 6.84 -23.80 11.15
C THR A 570 8.21 -24.04 11.74
N HIS A 571 8.88 -25.09 11.28
CA HIS A 571 10.32 -25.12 11.31
C HIS A 571 10.82 -24.00 10.39
N ILE A 572 10.99 -22.81 10.95
CA ILE A 572 12.15 -21.98 10.59
C ILE A 572 13.20 -22.43 11.61
N ALA A 573 14.32 -22.97 11.15
CA ALA A 573 15.44 -23.26 12.03
C ALA A 573 15.76 -21.95 12.76
N ALA A 574 15.54 -21.93 14.08
CA ALA A 574 16.04 -20.85 14.90
C ALA A 574 17.56 -20.86 14.75
N PRO A 575 18.22 -19.75 14.35
CA PRO A 575 19.49 -19.49 14.97
C PRO A 575 19.15 -19.29 16.43
N ALA A 576 19.57 -20.23 17.27
CA ALA A 576 19.53 -20.08 18.71
C ALA A 576 20.22 -18.75 19.05
N ARG A 577 19.43 -17.71 19.25
CA ARG A 577 19.91 -16.44 19.76
C ARG A 577 20.10 -16.67 21.24
N ALA A 578 21.26 -17.19 21.60
CA ALA A 578 21.81 -16.99 22.92
C ALA A 578 22.04 -15.47 23.07
N LEU A 579 20.99 -14.74 23.41
CA LEU A 579 21.16 -13.57 24.25
C LEU A 579 21.86 -14.11 25.50
N ALA A 580 23.16 -13.83 25.61
CA ALA A 580 23.91 -14.10 26.82
C ALA A 580 23.05 -13.61 27.99
N ALA A 581 22.74 -14.53 28.91
CA ALA A 581 21.89 -14.24 30.04
C ALA A 581 22.40 -12.98 30.74
N ARG A 582 21.54 -11.97 30.81
CA ARG A 582 21.82 -10.66 31.43
C ARG A 582 22.22 -10.91 32.88
N ALA A 583 23.41 -10.43 33.27
CA ALA A 583 23.75 -10.39 34.69
C ALA A 583 22.73 -9.47 35.41
N PRO A 584 22.16 -9.88 36.55
CA PRO A 584 21.23 -9.05 37.30
C PRO A 584 21.88 -7.70 37.63
N GLY A 585 21.26 -6.59 37.20
CA GLY A 585 21.74 -5.22 37.44
C GLY A 585 22.54 -4.56 36.31
N ALA A 586 22.84 -5.26 35.20
CA ALA A 586 23.54 -4.65 34.06
C ALA A 586 22.66 -3.68 33.26
N THR A 587 23.22 -2.53 32.90
CA THR A 587 22.57 -1.51 32.04
C THR A 587 23.22 -1.49 30.66
N SER A 588 22.44 -1.72 29.60
CA SER A 588 22.93 -1.72 28.22
C SER A 588 22.82 -0.34 27.56
N VAL A 589 23.68 -0.07 26.58
CA VAL A 589 23.59 1.08 25.67
C VAL A 589 23.56 0.55 24.23
N ALA A 590 22.61 1.03 23.43
CA ALA A 590 22.54 0.71 22.02
C ALA A 590 22.30 1.96 21.16
N PHE A 591 22.88 2.00 19.96
CA PHE A 591 22.63 3.03 18.95
C PHE A 591 22.62 2.40 17.56
N THR A 592 21.93 3.03 16.61
CA THR A 592 21.85 2.56 15.22
C THR A 592 22.55 3.51 14.27
N GLU A 593 23.50 2.98 13.52
CA GLU A 593 24.28 3.69 12.52
C GLU A 593 23.90 3.22 11.11
N ARG A 594 23.91 4.16 10.17
CA ARG A 594 23.77 3.88 8.73
C ARG A 594 24.97 4.47 8.00
N MET A 595 25.65 3.65 7.21
CA MET A 595 26.71 4.10 6.32
C MET A 595 26.41 3.66 4.89
N VAL A 596 26.74 4.51 3.92
CA VAL A 596 26.51 4.26 2.49
C VAL A 596 27.70 4.78 1.70
N GLY A 597 28.09 4.06 0.65
CA GLY A 597 29.11 4.56 -0.26
C GLY A 597 29.43 3.60 -1.40
N PRO A 598 30.33 4.04 -2.29
CA PRO A 598 30.79 3.25 -3.42
C PRO A 598 31.58 2.02 -2.97
N PHE A 599 31.25 0.87 -3.55
CA PHE A 599 31.89 -0.43 -3.32
C PHE A 599 31.73 -1.28 -4.57
N THR A 600 32.77 -2.01 -4.99
CA THR A 600 32.71 -2.93 -6.14
C THR A 600 33.55 -4.18 -5.88
N LEU A 601 33.32 -5.21 -6.70
CA LEU A 601 34.03 -6.49 -6.65
C LEU A 601 35.39 -6.41 -7.35
N ASP A 602 36.22 -7.43 -7.14
CA ASP A 602 37.54 -7.60 -7.76
C ASP A 602 38.54 -6.48 -7.42
N GLN A 603 38.29 -5.78 -6.31
CA GLN A 603 39.15 -4.72 -5.79
C GLN A 603 39.56 -5.04 -4.36
N THR A 604 40.82 -4.73 -4.05
CA THR A 604 41.43 -5.00 -2.74
C THR A 604 41.76 -3.73 -1.96
N ASP A 605 41.99 -2.62 -2.68
CA ASP A 605 42.15 -1.29 -2.09
C ASP A 605 40.80 -0.55 -2.00
N PRO A 606 40.35 -0.15 -0.79
CA PRO A 606 39.11 0.58 -0.58
C PRO A 606 38.98 1.87 -1.38
N ARG A 607 40.04 2.69 -1.48
CA ARG A 607 39.99 4.00 -2.13
C ARG A 607 39.87 3.85 -3.65
N HIS A 608 40.68 2.97 -4.24
CA HIS A 608 40.62 2.62 -5.64
C HIS A 608 39.29 1.94 -6.00
N GLY A 609 38.81 1.01 -5.16
CA GLY A 609 37.51 0.37 -5.33
C GLY A 609 36.36 1.38 -5.31
N ALA A 610 36.42 2.39 -4.44
CA ALA A 610 35.45 3.48 -4.42
C ALA A 610 35.47 4.34 -5.70
N GLU A 611 36.63 4.60 -6.30
CA GLU A 611 36.73 5.34 -7.57
C GLU A 611 36.09 4.56 -8.73
N ILE A 612 36.41 3.27 -8.85
CA ILE A 612 35.85 2.40 -9.88
C ILE A 612 34.34 2.24 -9.69
N ALA A 613 33.90 1.94 -8.47
CA ALA A 613 32.48 1.76 -8.15
C ALA A 613 31.62 2.99 -8.50
N ARG A 614 32.15 4.21 -8.33
CA ARG A 614 31.44 5.44 -8.76
C ARG A 614 31.20 5.50 -10.27
N SER A 615 32.12 4.96 -11.08
CA SER A 615 31.97 4.91 -12.53
C SER A 615 30.99 3.82 -12.99
N LEU A 616 30.89 2.72 -12.24
CA LEU A 616 29.98 1.60 -12.51
C LEU A 616 28.57 1.79 -11.91
N GLY A 617 28.41 2.70 -10.95
CA GLY A 617 27.18 2.87 -10.18
C GLY A 617 27.01 1.85 -9.04
N ASP A 618 28.09 1.16 -8.69
CA ASP A 618 28.09 0.15 -7.63
C ASP A 618 28.15 0.79 -6.24
N HIS A 619 27.42 0.19 -5.30
CA HIS A 619 27.32 0.71 -3.96
C HIS A 619 27.08 -0.40 -2.93
N LEU A 620 27.43 -0.05 -1.69
CA LEU A 620 27.13 -0.82 -0.51
C LEU A 620 26.61 0.13 0.57
N GLN A 621 25.64 -0.33 1.34
CA GLN A 621 25.21 0.32 2.56
C GLN A 621 25.07 -0.71 3.67
N PHE A 622 25.14 -0.25 4.91
CA PHE A 622 24.64 -1.03 6.03
C PHE A 622 23.77 -0.19 6.94
N VAL A 623 22.91 -0.88 7.68
CA VAL A 623 22.22 -0.34 8.85
C VAL A 623 22.51 -1.29 10.01
N LEU A 624 23.27 -0.82 10.99
CA LEU A 624 23.73 -1.62 12.12
C LEU A 624 23.28 -1.00 13.43
N THR A 625 22.65 -1.78 14.29
CA THR A 625 22.47 -1.47 15.72
C THR A 625 23.64 -2.06 16.49
N ILE A 626 24.45 -1.18 17.06
CA ILE A 626 25.56 -1.51 17.96
C ILE A 626 25.01 -1.58 19.38
N THR A 627 25.26 -2.67 20.09
CA THR A 627 24.77 -2.90 21.45
C THR A 627 25.92 -3.28 22.38
N ALA A 628 26.15 -2.45 23.39
CA ALA A 628 26.96 -2.80 24.56
C ALA A 628 26.01 -3.34 25.64
N PRO A 629 25.97 -4.66 25.90
CA PRO A 629 24.98 -5.27 26.79
C PRO A 629 25.19 -4.90 28.27
N ASP A 630 26.42 -4.55 28.65
CA ASP A 630 26.78 -4.01 29.95
C ASP A 630 27.77 -2.87 29.74
N ILE A 631 27.34 -1.63 30.03
CA ILE A 631 28.19 -0.45 29.83
C ILE A 631 29.41 -0.43 30.76
N ALA A 632 29.32 -1.01 31.96
CA ALA A 632 30.43 -1.03 32.91
C ALA A 632 31.50 -2.00 32.42
N ALA A 633 31.08 -3.19 31.97
CA ALA A 633 32.00 -4.15 31.35
C ALA A 633 32.58 -3.61 30.02
N PHE A 634 31.77 -2.94 29.20
CA PHE A 634 32.19 -2.35 27.93
C PHE A 634 33.29 -1.31 28.12
N VAL A 635 33.17 -0.42 29.10
CA VAL A 635 34.17 0.63 29.39
C VAL A 635 35.43 0.06 30.05
N ALA A 636 35.29 -1.03 30.81
CA ALA A 636 36.42 -1.71 31.43
C ALA A 636 37.20 -2.61 30.47
N ASP A 637 36.58 -3.05 29.37
CA ASP A 637 37.21 -3.83 28.30
C ASP A 637 38.16 -2.93 27.48
N PRO A 638 39.48 -3.19 27.48
CA PRO A 638 40.43 -2.41 26.68
C PRO A 638 40.18 -2.47 25.16
N LEU A 639 39.35 -3.42 24.70
CA LEU A 639 38.94 -3.52 23.30
C LEU A 639 37.57 -2.89 23.02
N HIS A 640 36.88 -2.40 24.06
CA HIS A 640 35.54 -1.83 23.99
C HIS A 640 34.61 -2.60 23.04
N ARG A 641 34.46 -3.90 23.28
CA ARG A 641 33.75 -4.80 22.37
C ARG A 641 32.24 -4.70 22.54
N ALA A 642 31.52 -4.50 21.44
CA ALA A 642 30.06 -4.54 21.36
C ALA A 642 29.58 -5.46 20.24
N ASP A 643 28.30 -5.83 20.30
CA ASP A 643 27.66 -6.61 19.26
C ASP A 643 27.10 -5.69 18.17
N ALA A 644 27.31 -6.07 16.91
CA ALA A 644 26.73 -5.40 15.75
C ALA A 644 25.65 -6.30 15.14
N THR A 645 24.43 -5.79 15.03
CA THR A 645 23.31 -6.51 14.42
C THR A 645 22.64 -5.63 13.38
N GLY A 646 22.10 -6.21 12.31
CA GLY A 646 21.48 -5.43 11.24
C GLY A 646 21.67 -6.10 9.90
N PHE A 647 21.86 -5.31 8.86
CA PHE A 647 22.02 -5.82 7.50
C PHE A 647 22.96 -4.96 6.68
N VAL A 648 23.53 -5.59 5.67
CA VAL A 648 24.27 -4.98 4.55
C VAL A 648 23.37 -5.05 3.32
N GLU A 649 23.40 -4.05 2.46
CA GLU A 649 22.71 -4.06 1.17
C GLU A 649 23.66 -3.57 0.10
N SER A 650 23.80 -4.33 -0.98
CA SER A 650 24.69 -3.99 -2.09
C SER A 650 24.14 -4.54 -3.41
N ASN A 651 24.21 -3.72 -4.46
CA ASN A 651 23.79 -4.14 -5.80
C ASN A 651 24.72 -5.24 -6.37
N VAL A 652 26.00 -5.27 -5.99
CA VAL A 652 26.98 -6.25 -6.49
C VAL A 652 27.06 -7.52 -5.65
N LEU A 653 26.55 -7.52 -4.41
CA LEU A 653 26.48 -8.71 -3.54
C LEU A 653 25.08 -9.38 -3.53
N GLY A 654 24.23 -9.04 -4.49
CA GLY A 654 22.93 -9.71 -4.65
C GLY A 654 21.80 -9.17 -3.76
N GLY A 655 21.86 -7.89 -3.37
CA GLY A 655 20.79 -7.22 -2.62
C GLY A 655 21.08 -7.14 -1.13
N ARG A 656 20.11 -7.51 -0.29
CA ARG A 656 20.22 -7.41 1.18
C ARG A 656 20.77 -8.71 1.79
N LEU A 657 21.83 -8.58 2.59
CA LEU A 657 22.51 -9.63 3.34
C LEU A 657 22.36 -9.31 4.85
N ASP A 658 21.65 -10.16 5.60
CA ASP A 658 21.52 -9.96 7.05
C ASP A 658 22.83 -10.35 7.78
N VAL A 659 23.16 -9.63 8.86
CA VAL A 659 24.31 -9.93 9.70
C VAL A 659 24.01 -11.15 10.56
N GLU A 660 24.64 -12.28 10.26
CA GLU A 660 24.54 -13.52 11.04
C GLU A 660 25.25 -13.39 12.39
N ARG A 661 26.41 -12.72 12.39
CA ARG A 661 27.18 -12.41 13.59
C ARG A 661 28.02 -11.16 13.34
N GLY A 662 27.94 -10.18 14.22
CA GLY A 662 28.66 -8.93 14.04
C GLY A 662 29.38 -8.48 15.30
N TRP A 663 30.57 -7.94 15.12
CA TRP A 663 31.40 -7.37 16.16
C TRP A 663 31.72 -5.92 15.85
N PHE A 664 31.71 -5.12 16.90
CA PHE A 664 32.15 -3.74 16.88
C PHE A 664 33.17 -3.48 17.99
N ASN A 665 34.19 -2.69 17.70
CA ASN A 665 35.16 -2.23 18.68
C ASN A 665 35.26 -0.70 18.60
N LEU A 666 35.13 -0.04 19.75
CA LEU A 666 35.19 1.42 19.85
C LEU A 666 36.59 1.90 20.24
N PHE A 667 37.21 2.77 19.44
CA PHE A 667 38.48 3.44 19.76
C PHE A 667 39.58 2.52 20.30
N VAL A 668 39.86 1.42 19.60
CA VAL A 668 40.98 0.55 19.96
C VAL A 668 42.31 1.17 19.55
N HIS A 669 43.33 0.91 20.36
CA HIS A 669 44.71 1.30 20.09
C HIS A 669 45.39 0.22 19.25
N PRO A 670 46.10 0.52 18.17
CA PRO A 670 47.14 -0.36 17.63
C PRO A 670 48.45 -0.08 18.38
N GLY A 671 49.21 -1.11 18.75
CA GLY A 671 50.42 -0.95 19.55
C GLY A 671 51.49 -0.10 18.84
N GLY A 672 51.65 1.17 19.22
CA GLY A 672 52.78 2.01 18.78
C GLY A 672 52.45 3.26 17.96
N THR A 673 51.16 3.59 17.74
CA THR A 673 50.75 4.82 17.01
C THR A 673 49.78 5.71 17.77
N PRO A 674 49.76 7.04 17.51
CA PRO A 674 48.85 7.99 18.17
C PRO A 674 47.36 7.81 17.80
N GLY A 675 47.06 7.18 16.66
CA GLY A 675 45.69 7.05 16.13
C GLY A 675 44.77 6.10 16.90
N ARG A 676 43.46 6.36 16.84
CA ARG A 676 42.39 5.47 17.33
C ARG A 676 41.66 4.82 16.17
N ARG A 677 41.14 3.61 16.37
CA ARG A 677 40.35 2.90 15.35
C ARG A 677 39.00 2.44 15.85
N MET A 678 37.99 2.51 14.98
CA MET A 678 36.69 1.85 15.21
C MET A 678 36.54 0.72 14.20
N LEU A 679 36.24 -0.49 14.67
CA LEU A 679 36.32 -1.69 13.83
C LEU A 679 34.99 -2.39 13.72
N TYR A 680 34.73 -2.94 12.54
CA TYR A 680 33.54 -3.67 12.18
C TYR A 680 33.94 -5.01 11.60
N ARG A 681 33.26 -6.07 12.02
CA ARG A 681 33.35 -7.38 11.39
C ARG A 681 31.97 -8.01 11.36
N LEU A 682 31.48 -8.37 10.19
CA LEU A 682 30.12 -8.88 10.00
C LEU A 682 30.17 -10.16 9.17
N TRP A 683 29.62 -11.24 9.70
CA TRP A 683 29.36 -12.45 8.94
C TRP A 683 28.03 -12.31 8.21
N LEU A 684 28.06 -12.63 6.91
CA LEU A 684 26.95 -12.49 5.97
C LEU A 684 26.81 -13.78 5.15
N ARG A 685 25.70 -13.92 4.42
CA ARG A 685 25.57 -14.88 3.32
C ARG A 685 25.01 -14.21 2.08
N ASP A 686 25.56 -14.56 0.93
CA ASP A 686 24.99 -14.15 -0.36
C ASP A 686 23.67 -14.89 -0.65
N ALA A 687 23.03 -14.55 -1.78
CA ALA A 687 21.78 -15.18 -2.19
C ALA A 687 21.88 -16.69 -2.48
N ALA A 688 23.08 -17.21 -2.73
CA ALA A 688 23.35 -18.64 -2.92
C ALA A 688 23.67 -19.36 -1.60
N GLY A 689 23.73 -18.64 -0.48
CA GLY A 689 24.07 -19.17 0.83
C GLY A 689 25.58 -19.23 1.10
N SER A 690 26.43 -18.70 0.22
CA SER A 690 27.88 -18.69 0.39
C SER A 690 28.27 -17.76 1.55
N PRO A 691 29.13 -18.20 2.47
CA PRO A 691 29.56 -17.37 3.60
C PRO A 691 30.46 -16.23 3.13
N LEU A 692 30.21 -15.02 3.64
CA LEU A 692 30.99 -13.81 3.39
C LEU A 692 31.31 -13.10 4.70
N THR A 693 32.41 -12.35 4.73
CA THR A 693 32.75 -11.48 5.87
C THR A 693 32.98 -10.06 5.41
N LEU A 694 32.24 -9.09 5.93
CA LEU A 694 32.55 -7.67 5.76
C LEU A 694 33.44 -7.23 6.92
N VAL A 695 34.59 -6.64 6.60
CA VAL A 695 35.48 -5.98 7.56
C VAL A 695 35.53 -4.49 7.26
N GLY A 696 35.46 -3.66 8.30
CA GLY A 696 35.50 -2.22 8.16
C GLY A 696 36.34 -1.57 9.25
N ALA A 697 37.07 -0.50 8.91
CA ALA A 697 37.82 0.30 9.86
C ALA A 697 37.58 1.80 9.62
N LYS A 698 37.30 2.52 10.70
CA LYS A 698 37.41 3.98 10.76
C LYS A 698 38.75 4.32 11.39
N GLU A 699 39.49 5.22 10.76
CA GLU A 699 40.77 5.71 11.25
C GLU A 699 40.56 7.11 11.81
N VAL A 700 41.04 7.35 13.02
CA VAL A 700 40.91 8.61 13.73
C VAL A 700 42.31 9.07 14.12
N GLU A 701 42.85 10.03 13.37
CA GLU A 701 44.23 10.52 13.47
C GLU A 701 44.25 12.07 13.47
N ASP A 702 45.21 12.70 14.16
CA ASP A 702 45.40 14.16 14.07
C ASP A 702 46.33 14.48 12.90
N ASP A 703 45.78 14.52 11.68
CA ASP A 703 46.46 15.10 10.53
C ASP A 703 46.17 16.62 10.41
N ARG A 704 46.93 17.34 9.58
CA ARG A 704 46.92 18.81 9.58
C ARG A 704 45.63 19.38 8.95
N GLY A 705 44.57 19.55 9.75
CA GLY A 705 43.32 20.19 9.32
C GLY A 705 42.19 20.15 10.36
N LEU A 706 41.02 20.70 10.02
CA LEU A 706 39.76 20.51 10.77
C LEU A 706 39.14 19.14 10.41
N ASP A 707 39.89 18.04 10.53
CA ASP A 707 39.55 16.73 9.92
C ASP A 707 38.76 15.75 10.82
N VAL A 708 38.40 16.17 12.05
CA VAL A 708 37.58 15.37 13.00
C VAL A 708 36.31 14.81 12.35
N TRP A 709 35.74 15.56 11.41
CA TRP A 709 34.53 15.16 10.71
C TRP A 709 34.78 14.03 9.72
N ALA A 710 35.84 14.07 8.90
CA ALA A 710 36.09 13.02 7.91
C ALA A 710 36.45 11.70 8.59
N ASP A 711 37.25 11.76 9.65
CA ASP A 711 37.74 10.60 10.41
C ASP A 711 36.65 9.81 11.12
N THR A 712 35.69 10.52 11.72
CA THR A 712 34.58 9.88 12.45
C THR A 712 33.45 9.41 11.53
N THR A 713 33.42 9.89 10.28
CA THR A 713 32.34 9.65 9.33
C THR A 713 32.69 8.73 8.15
N THR A 714 33.97 8.43 7.94
CA THR A 714 34.45 7.59 6.83
C THR A 714 34.81 6.19 7.30
N LEU A 715 34.37 5.16 6.56
CA LEU A 715 34.67 3.76 6.84
C LEU A 715 35.24 3.10 5.60
N PHE A 716 36.46 2.56 5.73
CA PHE A 716 37.10 1.75 4.70
C PHE A 716 36.63 0.31 4.86
N VAL A 717 36.04 -0.28 3.82
CA VAL A 717 35.45 -1.63 3.88
C VAL A 717 36.08 -2.57 2.87
N ARG A 718 36.19 -3.85 3.27
CA ARG A 718 36.51 -4.99 2.40
C ARG A 718 35.52 -6.11 2.67
N VAL A 719 35.19 -6.88 1.64
CA VAL A 719 34.40 -8.10 1.76
C VAL A 719 35.30 -9.28 1.42
N LEU A 720 35.32 -10.28 2.29
CA LEU A 720 36.07 -11.52 2.11
C LEU A 720 35.13 -12.69 1.84
N SER A 721 35.61 -13.67 1.10
CA SER A 721 35.00 -14.99 1.00
C SER A 721 35.19 -15.76 2.31
N GLY A 722 34.15 -16.48 2.74
CA GLY A 722 34.14 -17.25 3.98
C GLY A 722 33.70 -16.45 5.21
N HIS A 723 33.39 -17.18 6.29
CA HIS A 723 33.21 -16.61 7.62
C HIS A 723 34.56 -16.58 8.33
N VAL A 724 35.20 -15.42 8.29
CA VAL A 724 36.50 -15.18 8.90
C VAL A 724 36.25 -14.64 10.30
N ALA A 725 36.52 -15.48 11.31
CA ALA A 725 36.39 -15.10 12.71
C ALA A 725 37.32 -13.92 13.06
N PRO A 726 36.93 -13.06 14.02
CA PRO A 726 37.90 -12.15 14.63
C PRO A 726 39.02 -12.99 15.24
N PRO A 727 40.30 -12.63 15.06
CA PRO A 727 41.40 -13.40 15.61
C PRO A 727 41.25 -13.58 17.13
N GLU A 728 41.46 -14.80 17.61
CA GLU A 728 41.38 -15.12 19.03
C GLU A 728 42.55 -14.45 19.77
N ALA A 729 42.31 -13.25 20.30
CA ALA A 729 43.26 -12.59 21.17
C ALA A 729 43.05 -13.07 22.60
N THR A 730 43.88 -14.01 23.04
CA THR A 730 43.93 -14.47 24.44
C THR A 730 44.66 -13.49 25.37
N SER A 731 45.21 -12.39 24.85
CA SER A 731 45.78 -11.29 25.63
C SER A 731 45.67 -9.93 24.92
N HIS A 732 45.71 -8.84 25.70
CA HIS A 732 45.71 -7.46 25.21
C HIS A 732 46.81 -7.22 24.16
N ALA A 733 48.02 -7.74 24.37
CA ALA A 733 49.14 -7.63 23.42
C ALA A 733 48.90 -8.35 22.08
N GLN A 734 48.19 -9.48 22.07
CA GLN A 734 47.83 -10.19 20.85
C GLN A 734 46.72 -9.48 20.08
N ALA A 735 45.77 -8.84 20.78
CA ALA A 735 44.77 -7.99 20.15
C ALA A 735 45.43 -6.80 19.45
N LEU A 736 46.36 -6.11 20.12
CA LEU A 736 47.11 -4.99 19.54
C LEU A 736 47.92 -5.40 18.30
N ALA A 737 48.56 -6.58 18.29
CA ALA A 737 49.34 -7.09 17.16
C ALA A 737 48.49 -7.56 15.95
N VAL A 738 47.22 -7.89 16.18
CA VAL A 738 46.23 -8.18 15.13
C VAL A 738 45.72 -6.89 14.49
N LEU A 739 45.57 -5.83 15.30
CA LEU A 739 45.14 -4.51 14.87
C LEU A 739 46.21 -3.76 14.06
N ASP A 740 47.49 -4.00 14.37
CA ASP A 740 48.63 -3.43 13.65
C ASP A 740 48.82 -4.08 12.27
N ARG A 741 48.46 -5.38 12.11
CA ARG A 741 48.41 -6.05 10.79
C ARG A 741 47.33 -5.51 9.84
N MET A 742 46.38 -4.72 10.35
CA MET A 742 45.39 -4.02 9.53
C MET A 742 45.87 -2.62 9.08
N ARG A 743 47.14 -2.29 9.32
CA ARG A 743 47.75 -0.97 9.08
C ARG A 743 48.66 -0.93 7.84
N ASP A 744 49.26 -2.05 7.48
CA ASP A 744 50.11 -2.19 6.29
C ASP A 744 49.30 -2.77 5.12
N ASP A 745 49.82 -2.63 3.90
CA ASP A 745 49.30 -3.07 2.60
C ASP A 745 48.95 -4.57 2.47
N ASP A 746 48.88 -5.32 3.59
CA ASP A 746 48.45 -6.71 3.66
C ASP A 746 46.93 -6.79 3.42
N VAL A 747 46.59 -7.00 2.14
CA VAL A 747 45.23 -7.36 1.70
C VAL A 747 44.84 -8.67 2.40
N PRO A 748 43.75 -8.69 3.19
CA PRO A 748 43.28 -9.91 3.83
C PRO A 748 43.02 -11.02 2.80
N ASP A 749 43.53 -12.23 3.06
CA ASP A 749 43.33 -13.40 2.21
C ASP A 749 41.84 -13.63 1.91
N GLY A 750 41.52 -13.82 0.63
CA GLY A 750 40.15 -14.03 0.18
C GLY A 750 39.29 -12.76 0.04
N THR A 751 39.89 -11.57 0.01
CA THR A 751 39.17 -10.32 -0.35
C THR A 751 38.58 -10.42 -1.77
N ILE A 752 37.27 -10.23 -1.88
CA ILE A 752 36.50 -10.28 -3.14
C ILE A 752 35.99 -8.90 -3.59
N GLY A 753 36.08 -7.88 -2.74
CA GLY A 753 35.69 -6.51 -3.08
C GLY A 753 36.05 -5.51 -1.99
N ALA A 754 36.13 -4.24 -2.38
CA ALA A 754 36.53 -3.14 -1.50
C ALA A 754 35.81 -1.82 -1.85
N GLY A 755 35.70 -0.93 -0.87
CA GLY A 755 35.04 0.38 -1.06
C GLY A 755 35.13 1.30 0.16
N VAL A 756 34.53 2.47 0.04
CA VAL A 756 34.50 3.48 1.11
C VAL A 756 33.06 3.88 1.39
N LEU A 757 32.63 3.73 2.64
CA LEU A 757 31.32 4.16 3.10
C LEU A 757 31.44 5.44 3.91
N VAL A 758 30.41 6.29 3.85
CA VAL A 758 30.31 7.49 4.67
C VAL A 758 28.97 7.56 5.40
N ILE A 759 28.96 8.16 6.59
CA ILE A 759 27.70 8.59 7.21
C ILE A 759 27.34 9.97 6.67
N LYS A 760 26.13 10.10 6.13
CA LYS A 760 25.65 11.40 5.63
C LYS A 760 25.30 12.30 6.83
N PRO A 761 25.44 13.63 6.71
CA PRO A 761 25.16 14.56 7.82
C PRO A 761 23.78 14.38 8.47
N PHE A 762 22.74 14.07 7.69
CA PHE A 762 21.39 13.81 8.20
C PHE A 762 21.26 12.44 8.89
N ASP A 763 21.99 11.43 8.42
CA ASP A 763 22.01 10.10 9.04
C ASP A 763 22.73 10.13 10.40
N LEU A 764 23.73 11.00 10.57
CA LEU A 764 24.38 11.24 11.87
C LEU A 764 23.42 11.90 12.88
N ALA A 765 22.69 12.93 12.47
CA ALA A 765 21.66 13.55 13.33
C ALA A 765 20.59 12.52 13.73
N LYS A 766 20.23 11.61 12.81
CA LYS A 766 19.31 10.50 13.09
C LYS A 766 19.93 9.48 14.05
N GLN A 767 21.19 9.10 13.89
CA GLN A 767 21.91 8.21 14.81
C GLN A 767 21.87 8.73 16.25
N LEU A 768 22.09 10.04 16.47
CA LEU A 768 22.00 10.64 17.80
C LEU A 768 20.62 10.47 18.45
N THR A 769 19.54 10.38 17.66
CA THR A 769 18.18 10.10 18.17
C THR A 769 17.89 8.62 18.42
N THR A 770 18.80 7.71 18.04
CA THR A 770 18.61 6.26 18.17
C THR A 770 19.21 5.66 19.43
N PHE A 771 19.90 6.46 20.24
CA PHE A 771 20.47 6.01 21.51
C PHE A 771 19.35 5.51 22.43
N ARG A 772 19.49 4.28 22.91
CA ARG A 772 18.59 3.65 23.87
C ARG A 772 19.39 3.02 24.98
N THR A 773 18.83 3.04 26.17
CA THR A 773 19.36 2.35 27.33
C THR A 773 18.31 1.44 27.93
N ASP A 774 18.74 0.32 28.51
CA ASP A 774 17.87 -0.65 29.18
C ASP A 774 18.57 -1.10 30.47
N GLY A 775 17.94 -0.83 31.61
CA GLY A 775 18.44 -1.03 32.97
C GLY A 775 18.14 0.15 33.90
N ASP A 776 18.27 -0.08 35.22
CA ASP A 776 17.83 0.85 36.26
C ASP A 776 18.61 2.19 36.27
N ALA A 777 19.76 2.25 35.59
CA ALA A 777 20.67 3.40 35.57
C ALA A 777 20.86 4.00 34.15
N GLY A 778 19.80 4.04 33.33
CA GLY A 778 19.88 4.43 31.91
C GLY A 778 20.53 5.78 31.60
N ALA A 779 20.27 6.82 32.40
CA ALA A 779 20.90 8.14 32.20
C ALA A 779 22.40 8.13 32.55
N ALA A 780 22.79 7.38 33.57
CA ALA A 780 24.20 7.22 33.97
C ALA A 780 24.99 6.41 32.93
N ALA A 781 24.38 5.38 32.35
CA ALA A 781 24.96 4.57 31.28
C ALA A 781 25.23 5.40 30.02
N LEU A 782 24.28 6.25 29.59
CA LEU A 782 24.48 7.15 28.45
C LEU A 782 25.58 8.17 28.73
N ALA A 783 25.63 8.73 29.94
CA ALA A 783 26.70 9.65 30.35
C ALA A 783 28.07 8.96 30.40
N GLN A 784 28.13 7.69 30.82
CA GLN A 784 29.37 6.90 30.85
C GLN A 784 29.89 6.59 29.44
N PHE A 785 29.00 6.19 28.53
CA PHE A 785 29.33 6.01 27.11
C PHE A 785 29.81 7.33 26.49
N GLY A 786 29.09 8.44 26.75
CA GLY A 786 29.46 9.76 26.24
C GLY A 786 30.80 10.27 26.77
N ARG A 787 31.12 10.02 28.04
CA ARG A 787 32.44 10.36 28.62
C ARG A 787 33.57 9.59 27.96
N LEU A 788 33.41 8.28 27.72
CA LEU A 788 34.40 7.49 26.99
C LEU A 788 34.57 8.05 25.57
N PHE A 789 33.48 8.23 24.83
CA PHE A 789 33.53 8.69 23.44
C PHE A 789 34.16 10.08 23.28
N LEU A 790 33.76 11.06 24.09
CA LEU A 790 34.30 12.41 24.05
C LEU A 790 35.72 12.50 24.63
N GLY A 791 36.03 11.66 25.63
CA GLY A 791 37.37 11.56 26.21
C GLY A 791 38.40 11.08 25.18
N GLU A 792 38.10 9.99 24.47
CA GLU A 792 38.98 9.46 23.42
C GLU A 792 39.20 10.47 22.28
N LEU A 793 38.16 11.21 21.86
CA LEU A 793 38.32 12.28 20.87
C LEU A 793 39.15 13.46 21.41
N TRP A 794 38.97 13.85 22.67
CA TRP A 794 39.77 14.90 23.30
C TRP A 794 41.26 14.51 23.37
N ASP A 795 41.55 13.25 23.68
CA ASP A 795 42.91 12.73 23.77
C ASP A 795 43.61 12.75 22.40
N VAL A 796 42.92 12.38 21.33
CA VAL A 796 43.47 12.42 19.95
C VAL A 796 43.71 13.85 19.45
N TYR A 797 42.74 14.75 19.62
CA TYR A 797 42.77 16.05 18.94
C TYR A 797 43.28 17.23 19.79
N VAL A 798 43.31 17.09 21.13
CA VAL A 798 43.57 18.20 22.07
C VAL A 798 44.69 17.92 23.06
N ALA A 799 44.74 16.74 23.68
CA ALA A 799 45.76 16.42 24.70
C ALA A 799 47.19 16.36 24.11
N ASP A 800 47.36 15.80 22.91
CA ASP A 800 48.66 15.72 22.23
C ASP A 800 49.20 17.11 21.80
N LYS A 801 48.31 18.07 21.54
CA LYS A 801 48.71 19.47 21.25
C LYS A 801 49.20 20.22 22.49
N LEU A 802 48.71 19.87 23.68
CA LEU A 802 49.11 20.48 24.95
C LEU A 802 50.36 19.82 25.57
N SER A 803 50.66 18.56 25.24
CA SER A 803 51.75 17.77 25.84
C SER A 803 53.15 18.00 25.23
N GLY A 804 53.25 18.73 24.10
CA GLY A 804 54.52 19.22 23.55
C GLY A 804 55.48 18.15 22.98
N ARG A 805 55.04 16.90 22.78
CA ARG A 805 55.89 15.83 22.20
C ARG A 805 55.88 15.88 20.67
N ARG A 806 56.76 16.71 20.10
CA ARG A 806 57.16 16.62 18.68
C ARG A 806 57.96 15.33 18.44
N ALA A 807 57.41 14.38 17.69
CA ALA A 807 58.24 13.41 16.97
C ALA A 807 58.90 14.12 15.77
N ALA A 808 60.23 14.00 15.66
CA ALA A 808 61.03 14.63 14.62
C ALA A 808 60.82 13.99 13.24
N PRO A 809 60.95 14.75 12.13
CA PRO A 809 60.77 14.22 10.79
C PRO A 809 62.00 13.41 10.35
N ALA A 810 61.80 12.14 9.96
CA ALA A 810 62.80 11.39 9.22
C ALA A 810 62.84 11.87 7.75
N ARG A 811 64.05 12.23 7.31
CA ARG A 811 64.39 12.80 6.00
C ARG A 811 64.32 11.79 4.85
N ALA A 812 64.14 12.36 3.66
CA ALA A 812 64.20 11.77 2.32
C ALA A 812 65.54 11.12 1.91
N ALA A 813 65.43 10.07 1.07
CA ALA A 813 66.33 9.66 -0.03
C ALA A 813 65.59 8.53 -0.81
N ALA A 814 65.54 8.39 -2.14
CA ALA A 814 66.25 9.02 -3.24
C ALA A 814 65.40 8.91 -4.54
N ARG A 815 65.57 9.90 -5.42
CA ARG A 815 65.23 9.85 -6.85
C ARG A 815 66.39 9.17 -7.61
N ALA A 816 66.05 8.55 -8.75
CA ALA A 816 66.87 8.27 -9.95
C ALA A 816 67.41 6.83 -10.13
N GLY A 817 66.98 6.18 -11.23
CA GLY A 817 67.76 5.17 -11.93
C GLY A 817 66.99 4.08 -12.69
N ARG A 818 66.59 4.41 -13.94
CA ARG A 818 66.17 3.51 -15.05
C ARG A 818 64.82 2.80 -14.99
#